data_AF-A0A6M1PIF5-F1
#
_entry.id   AF-A0A6M1PIF5-F1
#
_cell.length_a   1.000
_cell.length_b   1.000
_cell.length_c   1.000
_cell.angle_alpha   90.00
_cell.angle_beta   90.00
_cell.angle_gamma   90.00
#
_symmetry.space_group_name_H-M   'P 1'
#
loop_
_entity.id
_entity.type
_entity.pdbx_description
1 polymer ?
#
loop_
_entity_poly.entity_id
_entity_poly.type
_entity_poly.pdbx_seq_one_letter_code
_entity_poly.pdbx_strand_id
1 'polypeptide(L)'
;MKLTKSRIFLLLSCLALLGLLAMPIMSLVQKVNADPFVYTIRMLEVTSSGESDLDSLTADNVHVDTISMNRFVSLRDDFDGKYDAVYIGEGASAQNGGSGKSDDLIDITALKAKEITEYYINKGLLVILDTGYLESPTSILYTSFNKYRTDPARPNVRFVGGSELSALIKEINIGTTDLLPLLKQRPRLTITNKSDITDYSRNQSYLYQPGDTLDFRFNAANVEDLKTHPIGVKLYISPDKSVPVKESQVVAVSTLDQSPNGEIAYKLPDAASGLLYWKLEITDHLSANKLKDYDSGVIRFRGKQKVVNILQVVPSVGNSERSSSLKDPNNMNQSYLDTKDYKYNITVKTDSEFNNEIAARYERDGTYGLNGVYDMLILGFRNTGNTALTDQAAQAVLQYARDTKQSVILASDAVYHGNSPAARAWEQYFLDLAGQIDPQKNSDMNAPYAAKSVKPVNDGLLAHYPFYLSTLNDHNQQTDIITPDISTAHNSSYPINLEDPSIIPWYNVIGAGRDSEDSANHYYTYSRGNITYSATGHILGTPSNSHFPDWEQQLFVNMMYKAYAGSNHRPEITVHLPQQNDTVPTYQNTITVDYKVEDPDPEDQELYTTVRFKSNGEYLTEPGMPETQILSGKTVHETFANPLPDGGPLTIEIAARDKQGALAVANVNITVLKASANLELTRTLSSNVSAGGEVAKDEAFTITYSVKPKSIPFDQAGTSNQSSEALTISDIRFLETLPANLDRNGDWPEGISVSGNASSGYTLSKSLGSITYTLKTVDGVKTYVPDSPDPIVFSIDVRAAVAKTYHFDTSEVSFVDIHPVSAASPSPLSSRTTLSFPKMTVIAVERNTRTLSLTADKDKAVVNESVALTAAYSHSNDTGVRYTWSAVDNTGKSVPITGSQGSASFSADKTGKYTVTVSVTSDQSIEDITATKEITVGLNSLTIGYLSTVYVDNTITLTAIPDPDADKEQYEWHLVNEADINYGGFTDNQGGTKADATGKKVEFKGIQPSAGVQIVVTAAGITSPPFTIKVLSEPNLEFSPDYGEISIDQSFNLYSFLHTINPYGDIPSSLAEKLVWRIEGNHEAPAVTLQVKDKTTVMINGIREGTERIKVSYSKGTGETVTAYYTIKVIDPAKADHRY
;
A
#
# COMPACT_ATOMS: atom_id res chain seq x y z
N MET A 1 -15.22 1.87 82.99
CA MET A 1 -16.13 1.01 82.21
C MET A 1 -15.34 -0.20 81.73
N LYS A 2 -15.56 -1.40 82.29
CA LYS A 2 -14.85 -2.63 81.89
C LYS A 2 -15.47 -3.16 80.59
N LEU A 3 -14.79 -2.97 79.47
CA LEU A 3 -15.18 -3.57 78.18
C LEU A 3 -15.06 -5.09 78.30
N THR A 4 -16.18 -5.79 78.15
CA THR A 4 -16.25 -7.26 78.20
C THR A 4 -15.54 -7.87 76.99
N LYS A 5 -14.92 -9.05 77.17
CA LYS A 5 -14.12 -9.76 76.14
C LYS A 5 -14.82 -9.89 74.78
N SER A 6 -16.15 -9.93 74.76
CA SER A 6 -16.96 -9.95 73.54
C SER A 6 -16.81 -8.68 72.68
N ARG A 7 -16.68 -7.49 73.29
CA ARG A 7 -16.52 -6.23 72.56
C ARG A 7 -15.10 -6.03 72.02
N ILE A 8 -14.10 -6.61 72.68
CA ILE A 8 -12.72 -6.63 72.20
C ILE A 8 -12.61 -7.54 70.96
N PHE A 9 -13.29 -8.70 70.98
CA PHE A 9 -13.32 -9.59 69.82
C PHE A 9 -13.98 -8.96 68.61
N LEU A 10 -15.08 -8.21 68.81
CA LEU A 10 -15.78 -7.53 67.71
C LEU A 10 -14.97 -6.36 67.12
N LEU A 11 -14.19 -5.66 67.95
CA LEU A 11 -13.26 -4.61 67.52
C LEU A 11 -12.07 -5.19 66.75
N LEU A 12 -11.52 -6.33 67.20
CA LEU A 12 -10.43 -7.02 66.51
C LEU A 12 -10.87 -7.63 65.17
N SER A 13 -12.08 -8.19 65.08
CA SER A 13 -12.60 -8.68 63.80
C SER A 13 -12.98 -7.55 62.86
N CYS A 14 -13.48 -6.41 63.34
CA CYS A 14 -13.66 -5.22 62.49
C CYS A 14 -12.33 -4.63 61.99
N LEU A 15 -11.27 -4.62 62.81
CA LEU A 15 -9.93 -4.19 62.36
C LEU A 15 -9.32 -5.17 61.36
N ALA A 16 -9.51 -6.48 61.54
CA ALA A 16 -9.06 -7.48 60.58
C ALA A 16 -9.82 -7.39 59.24
N LEU A 17 -11.14 -7.11 59.30
CA LEU A 17 -11.96 -6.89 58.10
C LEU A 17 -11.59 -5.58 57.39
N LEU A 18 -11.25 -4.52 58.13
CA LEU A 18 -10.71 -3.28 57.55
C LEU A 18 -9.33 -3.50 56.91
N GLY A 19 -8.47 -4.32 57.53
CA GLY A 19 -7.17 -4.69 56.95
C GLY A 19 -7.30 -5.53 55.67
N LEU A 20 -8.28 -6.45 55.64
CA LEU A 20 -8.59 -7.25 54.45
C LEU A 20 -9.29 -6.45 53.34
N LEU A 21 -10.05 -5.40 53.66
CA LEU A 21 -10.59 -4.44 52.68
C LEU A 21 -9.54 -3.41 52.22
N ALA A 22 -8.55 -3.08 53.05
CA ALA A 22 -7.48 -2.15 52.70
C ALA A 22 -6.42 -2.79 51.79
N MET A 23 -6.21 -4.12 51.83
CA MET A 23 -5.24 -4.79 50.96
C MET A 23 -5.56 -4.73 49.45
N PRO A 24 -6.80 -4.91 48.96
CA PRO A 24 -7.12 -4.67 47.55
C PRO A 24 -7.09 -3.17 47.20
N ILE A 25 -7.31 -2.26 48.17
CA ILE A 25 -7.19 -0.82 47.93
C ILE A 25 -5.70 -0.41 47.87
N MET A 26 -4.81 -1.01 48.65
CA MET A 26 -3.36 -0.80 48.54
C MET A 26 -2.76 -1.48 47.29
N SER A 27 -3.34 -2.56 46.77
CA SER A 27 -2.95 -3.10 45.45
C SER A 27 -3.54 -2.32 44.28
N LEU A 28 -4.68 -1.63 44.45
CA LEU A 28 -5.21 -0.65 43.48
C LEU A 28 -4.56 0.74 43.59
N VAL A 29 -3.88 1.05 44.70
CA VAL A 29 -3.21 2.34 44.97
C VAL A 29 -1.68 2.21 45.02
N GLN A 30 -1.12 1.02 44.76
CA GLN A 30 0.10 0.96 43.98
C GLN A 30 -0.25 1.42 42.56
N LYS A 31 -0.38 2.74 42.41
CA LYS A 31 0.15 3.40 41.23
C LYS A 31 1.52 2.75 41.04
N VAL A 32 1.62 1.92 40.01
CA VAL A 32 2.89 1.76 39.32
C VAL A 32 3.34 3.20 39.11
N ASN A 33 4.27 3.66 39.95
CA ASN A 33 5.10 4.79 39.57
C ASN A 33 5.85 4.24 38.37
N ALA A 34 5.22 4.32 37.21
CA ALA A 34 5.93 4.35 35.95
C ALA A 34 6.90 5.50 36.16
N ASP A 35 8.19 5.21 36.08
CA ASP A 35 9.18 6.27 36.01
C ASP A 35 8.68 7.28 34.98
N PRO A 36 8.72 8.59 35.29
CA PRO A 36 8.20 9.60 34.39
C PRO A 36 8.87 9.39 33.03
N PHE A 37 8.07 9.24 31.98
CA PHE A 37 8.56 9.03 30.62
C PHE A 37 9.59 10.13 30.28
N VAL A 38 10.83 9.71 30.01
CA VAL A 38 11.92 10.62 29.63
C VAL A 38 12.05 10.60 28.12
N TYR A 39 11.78 11.74 27.48
CA TYR A 39 11.95 11.89 26.04
C TYR A 39 13.43 11.89 25.67
N THR A 40 13.87 10.84 24.99
CA THR A 40 15.21 10.75 24.39
C THR A 40 15.19 11.33 22.98
N ILE A 41 15.86 12.47 22.79
CA ILE A 41 16.03 13.14 21.50
C ILE A 41 17.02 12.32 20.68
N ARG A 42 16.65 11.94 19.45
CA ARG A 42 17.50 11.24 18.49
C ARG A 42 17.89 12.19 17.37
N MET A 43 19.17 12.40 17.13
CA MET A 43 19.68 13.26 16.06
C MET A 43 20.52 12.45 15.08
N LEU A 44 20.27 12.62 13.78
CA LEU A 44 21.23 12.19 12.76
C LEU A 44 22.19 13.34 12.49
N GLU A 45 23.48 13.07 12.54
CA GLU A 45 24.52 13.95 12.05
C GLU A 45 25.18 13.35 10.82
N VAL A 46 25.29 14.15 9.76
CA VAL A 46 26.00 13.80 8.53
C VAL A 46 27.13 14.78 8.31
N THR A 47 28.38 14.31 8.36
CA THR A 47 29.59 15.12 8.10
C THR A 47 30.36 14.58 6.91
N SER A 48 31.35 15.31 6.41
CA SER A 48 32.15 14.83 5.28
C SER A 48 33.03 13.62 5.64
N SER A 49 33.61 13.59 6.83
CA SER A 49 34.53 12.53 7.29
C SER A 49 33.85 11.42 8.09
N GLY A 50 32.67 11.67 8.65
CA GLY A 50 32.05 10.81 9.67
C GLY A 50 32.60 11.03 11.08
N GLU A 51 33.47 12.03 11.28
CA GLU A 51 33.78 12.58 12.61
C GLU A 51 32.67 13.55 13.03
N SER A 52 32.35 13.61 14.32
CA SER A 52 31.21 14.38 14.83
C SER A 52 31.59 15.83 15.15
N ASP A 53 30.85 16.79 14.59
CA ASP A 53 30.92 18.19 15.03
C ASP A 53 30.11 18.39 16.33
N LEU A 54 29.18 17.47 16.61
CA LEU A 54 28.35 17.41 17.81
C LEU A 54 28.98 16.66 18.99
N ASP A 55 30.26 16.24 18.93
CA ASP A 55 30.95 15.47 19.99
C ASP A 55 30.89 16.14 21.39
N SER A 56 30.73 17.47 21.43
CA SER A 56 30.60 18.23 22.69
C SER A 56 29.16 18.27 23.26
N LEU A 57 28.20 17.66 22.58
CA LEU A 57 26.84 17.47 23.04
C LEU A 57 26.79 16.26 24.01
N THR A 58 26.59 16.56 25.28
CA THR A 58 26.74 15.60 26.41
C THR A 58 25.46 15.45 27.23
N ALA A 59 24.34 15.99 26.76
CA ALA A 59 23.04 15.85 27.42
C ALA A 59 22.60 14.37 27.51
N ASP A 60 22.31 13.90 28.72
CA ASP A 60 21.95 12.49 28.99
C ASP A 60 20.72 11.98 28.21
N ASN A 61 19.82 12.89 27.80
CA ASN A 61 18.61 12.55 27.06
C ASN A 61 18.72 12.84 25.55
N VAL A 62 19.93 13.00 25.01
CA VAL A 62 20.20 13.19 23.59
C VAL A 62 21.13 12.08 23.09
N HIS A 63 20.76 11.50 21.95
CA HIS A 63 21.54 10.51 21.24
C HIS A 63 21.83 11.01 19.83
N VAL A 64 23.10 10.99 19.44
CA VAL A 64 23.57 11.43 18.12
C VAL A 64 24.15 10.22 17.39
N ASP A 65 23.60 9.94 16.21
CA ASP A 65 24.19 9.00 15.25
C ASP A 65 24.97 9.81 14.22
N THR A 66 26.30 9.68 14.20
CA THR A 66 27.19 10.37 13.26
C THR A 66 27.61 9.44 12.13
N ILE A 67 27.42 9.88 10.89
CA ILE A 67 27.83 9.16 9.69
C ILE A 67 28.50 10.09 8.67
N SER A 68 29.38 9.53 7.83
CA SER A 68 29.93 10.29 6.70
C SER A 68 28.88 10.49 5.60
N MET A 69 29.06 11.53 4.78
CA MET A 69 28.18 11.79 3.63
C MET A 69 28.17 10.62 2.65
N ASN A 70 29.33 10.04 2.35
CA ASN A 70 29.47 8.86 1.49
C ASN A 70 28.70 7.65 2.04
N ARG A 71 28.71 7.46 3.37
CA ARG A 71 27.87 6.45 4.02
C ARG A 71 26.39 6.78 3.90
N PHE A 72 26.00 8.01 4.20
CA PHE A 72 24.60 8.44 4.17
C PHE A 72 23.94 8.19 2.80
N VAL A 73 24.61 8.57 1.71
CA VAL A 73 24.09 8.34 0.34
C VAL A 73 24.04 6.87 -0.06
N SER A 74 24.82 6.01 0.61
CA SER A 74 24.88 4.57 0.39
C SER A 74 23.81 3.79 1.17
N LEU A 75 23.26 4.35 2.25
CA LEU A 75 22.28 3.67 3.12
C LEU A 75 20.87 3.63 2.51
N ARG A 76 20.15 2.54 2.78
CA ARG A 76 18.76 2.29 2.33
C ARG A 76 17.77 2.01 3.47
N ASP A 77 18.22 2.15 4.72
CA ASP A 77 17.39 2.03 5.91
C ASP A 77 16.22 3.03 5.91
N ASP A 78 15.12 2.65 6.59
CA ASP A 78 13.94 3.52 6.75
C ASP A 78 14.26 4.74 7.61
N PHE A 79 14.31 5.89 6.96
CA PHE A 79 14.70 7.15 7.57
C PHE A 79 13.52 7.90 8.22
N ASP A 80 12.29 7.63 7.79
CA ASP A 80 11.09 8.34 8.26
C ASP A 80 10.64 7.78 9.62
N GLY A 81 10.59 8.64 10.63
CA GLY A 81 10.27 8.21 11.99
C GLY A 81 11.42 7.52 12.72
N LYS A 82 12.68 7.78 12.34
CA LYS A 82 13.86 7.34 13.11
C LYS A 82 14.41 8.45 14.00
N TYR A 83 14.64 9.64 13.46
CA TYR A 83 15.26 10.78 14.17
C TYR A 83 14.28 11.93 14.41
N ASP A 84 14.58 12.75 15.41
CA ASP A 84 13.86 13.98 15.77
C ASP A 84 14.44 15.21 15.05
N ALA A 85 15.73 15.15 14.68
CA ALA A 85 16.40 16.17 13.88
C ALA A 85 17.52 15.60 12.99
N VAL A 86 17.86 16.35 11.95
CA VAL A 86 19.00 16.09 11.07
C VAL A 86 19.93 17.29 11.10
N TYR A 87 21.23 17.04 11.32
CA TYR A 87 22.29 18.02 11.16
C TYR A 87 23.20 17.61 10.01
N ILE A 88 23.44 18.52 9.07
CA ILE A 88 24.42 18.37 8.00
C ILE A 88 25.59 19.31 8.31
N GLY A 89 26.68 18.75 8.85
CA GLY A 89 27.87 19.48 9.32
C GLY A 89 28.87 19.80 8.22
N GLU A 90 29.93 20.56 8.45
CA GLU A 90 30.76 21.18 7.39
C GLU A 90 31.30 20.17 6.35
N GLY A 91 31.20 20.51 5.06
CA GLY A 91 31.65 19.65 3.97
C GLY A 91 32.57 20.38 3.00
N ALA A 92 33.61 19.67 2.54
CA ALA A 92 34.46 20.16 1.46
C ALA A 92 33.64 20.32 0.19
N SER A 93 33.64 21.54 -0.39
CA SER A 93 32.91 21.85 -1.62
C SER A 93 33.28 20.87 -2.73
N ALA A 94 32.39 19.92 -3.04
CA ALA A 94 32.54 19.06 -4.19
C ALA A 94 32.41 19.91 -5.45
N GLN A 95 33.55 20.33 -6.02
CA GLN A 95 33.60 20.80 -7.39
C GLN A 95 33.19 19.61 -8.26
N ASN A 96 31.94 19.60 -8.71
CA ASN A 96 31.52 18.81 -9.87
C ASN A 96 32.39 19.23 -11.06
N GLY A 97 33.55 18.60 -11.25
CA GLY A 97 34.47 19.03 -12.30
C GLY A 97 35.85 18.36 -12.31
N GLY A 98 35.94 17.21 -12.99
CA GLY A 98 36.94 17.06 -14.05
C GLY A 98 38.25 16.31 -13.77
N SER A 99 38.44 15.63 -12.63
CA SER A 99 39.66 14.83 -12.42
C SER A 99 39.60 13.45 -13.08
N GLY A 100 38.40 12.88 -13.22
CA GLY A 100 38.19 11.51 -13.72
C GLY A 100 38.73 10.42 -12.79
N LYS A 101 38.91 10.72 -11.49
CA LYS A 101 39.45 9.78 -10.48
C LYS A 101 38.37 9.25 -9.53
N SER A 102 38.70 8.15 -8.84
CA SER A 102 37.84 7.39 -7.92
C SER A 102 37.45 8.12 -6.63
N ASP A 103 38.13 9.21 -6.28
CA ASP A 103 38.04 9.83 -4.94
C ASP A 103 37.31 11.19 -4.96
N ASP A 104 36.53 11.48 -6.01
CA ASP A 104 35.71 12.69 -6.08
C ASP A 104 34.59 12.61 -5.02
N LEU A 105 34.67 13.44 -3.97
CA LEU A 105 33.69 13.49 -2.88
C LEU A 105 32.27 13.79 -3.38
N ILE A 106 31.27 13.03 -2.93
CA ILE A 106 29.85 13.27 -3.21
C ILE A 106 29.30 14.27 -2.18
N ASP A 107 28.69 15.36 -2.67
CA ASP A 107 28.05 16.40 -1.83
C ASP A 107 26.81 15.87 -1.09
N ILE A 108 25.84 15.33 -1.83
CA ILE A 108 24.68 14.53 -1.41
C ILE A 108 24.02 14.01 -2.70
N THR A 109 23.26 12.93 -2.66
CA THR A 109 22.39 12.54 -3.79
C THR A 109 21.07 13.33 -3.78
N ALA A 110 20.48 13.53 -4.96
CA ALA A 110 19.14 14.11 -5.07
C ALA A 110 18.10 13.24 -4.35
N LEU A 111 18.28 11.92 -4.37
CA LEU A 111 17.49 10.97 -3.59
C LEU A 111 17.49 11.31 -2.09
N LYS A 112 18.67 11.43 -1.45
CA LYS A 112 18.76 11.73 -0.01
C LYS A 112 18.33 13.15 0.34
N ALA A 113 18.61 14.13 -0.52
CA ALA A 113 18.10 15.49 -0.33
C ALA A 113 16.56 15.54 -0.35
N LYS A 114 15.93 14.73 -1.22
CA LYS A 114 14.48 14.57 -1.28
C LYS A 114 13.94 13.89 -0.01
N GLU A 115 14.57 12.82 0.47
CA GLU A 115 14.18 12.15 1.72
C GLU A 115 14.22 13.11 2.92
N ILE A 116 15.29 13.91 3.09
CA ILE A 116 15.35 14.94 4.15
C ILE A 116 14.20 15.94 4.00
N THR A 117 13.94 16.38 2.76
CA THR A 117 12.86 17.34 2.48
C THR A 117 11.48 16.79 2.85
N GLU A 118 11.18 15.56 2.43
CA GLU A 118 9.86 14.94 2.60
C GLU A 118 9.63 14.44 4.02
N TYR A 119 10.64 13.82 4.64
CA TYR A 119 10.49 13.16 5.94
C TYR A 119 10.74 14.09 7.12
N TYR A 120 11.47 15.20 6.93
CA TYR A 120 11.79 16.13 8.00
C TYR A 120 11.23 17.53 7.75
N ILE A 121 11.69 18.19 6.68
CA ILE A 121 11.35 19.61 6.45
C ILE A 121 9.85 19.81 6.26
N ASN A 122 9.20 18.98 5.42
CA ASN A 122 7.77 19.07 5.15
C ASN A 122 6.90 18.59 6.32
N LYS A 123 7.45 17.77 7.22
CA LYS A 123 6.78 17.31 8.45
C LYS A 123 7.03 18.21 9.66
N GLY A 124 7.72 19.34 9.49
CA GLY A 124 7.99 20.28 10.58
C GLY A 124 9.11 19.86 11.54
N LEU A 125 9.85 18.78 11.25
CA LEU A 125 11.00 18.37 12.06
C LEU A 125 12.21 19.26 11.78
N LEU A 126 13.10 19.35 12.77
CA LEU A 126 14.24 20.26 12.72
C LEU A 126 15.31 19.74 11.75
N VAL A 127 15.75 20.59 10.82
CA VAL A 127 16.94 20.37 9.99
C VAL A 127 17.91 21.52 10.21
N ILE A 128 19.14 21.20 10.58
CA ILE A 128 20.23 22.14 10.80
C ILE A 128 21.26 21.91 9.70
N LEU A 129 21.71 22.98 9.05
CA LEU A 129 22.73 22.92 8.01
C LEU A 129 23.87 23.87 8.37
N ASP A 130 25.10 23.41 8.17
CA ASP A 130 26.25 24.30 8.25
C ASP A 130 26.23 25.34 7.12
N THR A 131 26.63 26.58 7.42
CA THR A 131 26.66 27.67 6.43
C THR A 131 27.71 27.51 5.35
N GLY A 132 28.76 26.70 5.55
CA GLY A 132 29.86 26.48 4.59
C GLY A 132 29.39 25.92 3.25
N TYR A 133 28.27 25.18 3.21
CA TYR A 133 27.67 24.68 1.97
C TYR A 133 27.07 25.77 1.07
N LEU A 134 26.84 26.97 1.60
CA LEU A 134 26.28 28.08 0.84
C LEU A 134 27.27 28.67 -0.19
N GLU A 135 28.55 28.30 -0.08
CA GLU A 135 29.64 28.80 -0.95
C GLU A 135 29.68 28.12 -2.33
N SER A 136 28.85 27.09 -2.58
CA SER A 136 28.83 26.32 -3.84
C SER A 136 27.44 26.29 -4.51
N PRO A 137 27.07 27.33 -5.29
CA PRO A 137 25.70 27.47 -5.85
C PRO A 137 25.22 26.36 -6.79
N THR A 138 26.14 25.52 -7.29
CA THR A 138 25.85 24.41 -8.21
C THR A 138 25.74 23.05 -7.50
N SER A 139 25.96 23.01 -6.17
CA SER A 139 25.90 21.78 -5.39
C SER A 139 24.45 21.32 -5.16
N ILE A 140 24.25 20.02 -4.91
CA ILE A 140 22.90 19.49 -4.65
C ILE A 140 22.41 19.96 -3.28
N LEU A 141 23.29 20.05 -2.28
CA LEU A 141 22.95 20.63 -0.98
C LEU A 141 22.45 22.08 -1.12
N TYR A 142 23.18 22.92 -1.87
CA TYR A 142 22.77 24.32 -2.09
C TYR A 142 21.43 24.41 -2.79
N THR A 143 21.30 23.76 -3.95
CA THR A 143 20.08 23.85 -4.78
C THR A 143 18.85 23.27 -4.10
N SER A 144 19.03 22.24 -3.25
CA SER A 144 17.95 21.61 -2.52
C SER A 144 17.47 22.45 -1.32
N PHE A 145 18.40 23.03 -0.55
CA PHE A 145 18.08 23.59 0.76
C PHE A 145 18.13 25.12 0.87
N ASN A 146 18.91 25.83 0.05
CA ASN A 146 19.05 27.29 0.18
C ASN A 146 17.71 28.04 0.04
N LYS A 147 16.75 27.48 -0.71
CA LYS A 147 15.38 28.02 -0.82
C LYS A 147 14.64 28.18 0.52
N TYR A 148 15.02 27.41 1.54
CA TYR A 148 14.39 27.48 2.87
C TYR A 148 14.91 28.63 3.74
N ARG A 149 15.95 29.32 3.28
CA ARG A 149 16.55 30.48 3.96
C ARG A 149 15.83 31.79 3.67
N THR A 150 15.11 31.88 2.55
CA THR A 150 14.60 33.15 2.00
C THR A 150 13.11 33.11 1.69
N ASP A 151 12.42 34.20 2.04
CA ASP A 151 11.00 34.58 1.84
C ASP A 151 9.97 33.54 1.33
N PRO A 152 9.15 32.94 2.23
CA PRO A 152 9.32 32.93 3.68
C PRO A 152 10.35 31.88 4.10
N ALA A 153 11.29 32.27 4.96
CA ALA A 153 12.19 31.33 5.62
C ALA A 153 11.39 30.27 6.38
N ARG A 154 11.82 29.00 6.33
CA ARG A 154 11.12 27.93 7.05
C ARG A 154 11.57 27.85 8.50
N PRO A 155 10.64 27.85 9.47
CA PRO A 155 10.97 27.94 10.90
C PRO A 155 11.72 26.71 11.44
N ASN A 156 11.51 25.54 10.84
CA ASN A 156 12.15 24.28 11.22
C ASN A 156 13.45 24.00 10.44
N VAL A 157 13.96 24.95 9.64
CA VAL A 157 15.24 24.84 8.93
C VAL A 157 16.19 25.92 9.43
N ARG A 158 17.34 25.53 9.96
CA ARG A 158 18.34 26.45 10.53
C ARG A 158 19.65 26.34 9.78
N PHE A 159 20.25 27.48 9.48
CA PHE A 159 21.60 27.58 8.92
C PHE A 159 22.49 28.15 10.02
N VAL A 160 23.57 27.45 10.37
CA VAL A 160 24.45 27.82 11.48
C VAL A 160 25.91 27.82 11.03
N GLY A 161 26.69 28.81 11.47
CA GLY A 161 28.16 28.74 11.41
C GLY A 161 28.76 28.12 12.67
N GLY A 162 30.06 27.80 12.66
CA GLY A 162 30.71 27.09 13.77
C GLY A 162 30.55 27.72 15.18
N SER A 163 30.55 29.05 15.30
CA SER A 163 30.28 29.72 16.58
C SER A 163 28.83 29.62 17.03
N GLU A 164 27.88 29.62 16.08
CA GLU A 164 26.45 29.49 16.36
C GLU A 164 26.10 28.04 16.73
N LEU A 165 26.72 27.07 16.05
CA LEU A 165 26.63 25.66 16.41
C LEU A 165 27.13 25.40 17.84
N SER A 166 28.30 25.94 18.19
CA SER A 166 28.86 25.82 19.54
C SER A 166 27.94 26.40 20.62
N ALA A 167 27.28 27.54 20.32
CA ALA A 167 26.29 28.12 21.21
C ALA A 167 25.05 27.24 21.34
N LEU A 168 24.53 26.72 20.23
CA LEU A 168 23.38 25.82 20.20
C LEU A 168 23.64 24.54 20.99
N ILE A 169 24.80 23.89 20.82
CA ILE A 169 25.17 22.68 21.58
C ILE A 169 25.15 22.98 23.09
N LYS A 170 25.72 24.12 23.50
CA LYS A 170 25.72 24.54 24.91
C LYS A 170 24.30 24.73 25.44
N GLU A 171 23.41 25.35 24.66
CA GLU A 171 22.01 25.57 25.04
C GLU A 171 21.21 24.27 25.10
N ILE A 172 21.47 23.30 24.20
CA ILE A 172 20.86 21.97 24.27
C ILE A 172 21.34 21.24 25.54
N ASN A 173 22.65 21.27 25.82
CA ASN A 173 23.24 20.62 27.01
C ASN A 173 22.62 21.07 28.34
N ILE A 174 22.25 22.35 28.46
CA ILE A 174 21.62 22.90 29.66
C ILE A 174 20.09 23.00 29.56
N GLY A 175 19.51 22.56 28.44
CA GLY A 175 18.07 22.55 28.23
C GLY A 175 17.40 23.93 28.09
N THR A 176 18.13 24.93 27.56
CA THR A 176 17.62 26.32 27.44
C THR A 176 17.32 26.75 26.01
N THR A 177 17.63 25.94 25.00
CA THR A 177 17.39 26.32 23.60
C THR A 177 15.90 26.48 23.29
N ASP A 178 15.56 27.46 22.45
CA ASP A 178 14.22 27.67 21.91
C ASP A 178 13.79 26.57 20.94
N LEU A 179 14.72 25.73 20.46
CA LEU A 179 14.46 24.61 19.56
C LEU A 179 13.98 23.34 20.27
N LEU A 180 13.97 23.30 21.61
CA LEU A 180 13.54 22.12 22.38
C LEU A 180 12.15 21.58 21.98
N PRO A 181 11.11 22.41 21.74
CA PRO A 181 9.83 21.93 21.27
C PRO A 181 9.93 21.21 19.91
N LEU A 182 10.79 21.70 19.01
CA LEU A 182 10.99 21.08 17.70
C LEU A 182 11.72 19.73 17.78
N LEU A 183 12.53 19.53 18.82
CA LEU A 183 13.27 18.30 19.10
C LEU A 183 12.42 17.24 19.83
N LYS A 184 11.19 17.56 20.25
CA LYS A 184 10.32 16.68 21.04
C LYS A 184 8.90 16.54 20.47
N GLN A 185 8.77 16.51 19.14
CA GLN A 185 7.47 16.52 18.47
C GLN A 185 6.87 15.13 18.25
N ARG A 186 7.71 14.10 18.08
CA ARG A 186 7.26 12.79 17.57
C ARG A 186 6.56 11.97 18.67
N PRO A 187 5.52 11.19 18.35
CA PRO A 187 5.04 10.14 19.24
C PRO A 187 6.18 9.14 19.48
N ARG A 188 6.20 8.45 20.63
CA ARG A 188 7.30 7.55 21.01
C ARG A 188 6.79 6.16 21.34
N LEU A 189 7.25 5.18 20.59
CA LEU A 189 6.90 3.78 20.76
C LEU A 189 7.86 3.11 21.76
N THR A 190 7.30 2.33 22.67
CA THR A 190 8.07 1.38 23.49
C THR A 190 7.37 0.05 23.52
N ILE A 191 8.00 -1.00 22.99
CA ILE A 191 7.52 -2.38 23.10
C ILE A 191 7.87 -2.90 24.49
N THR A 192 6.85 -3.00 25.35
CA THR A 192 6.99 -3.33 26.78
C THR A 192 7.32 -4.80 27.02
N ASN A 193 7.01 -5.69 26.07
CA ASN A 193 7.31 -7.12 26.13
C ASN A 193 8.35 -7.56 25.10
N LYS A 194 9.23 -6.65 24.63
CA LYS A 194 10.21 -6.97 23.56
C LYS A 194 11.09 -8.17 23.88
N SER A 195 11.36 -8.45 25.17
CA SER A 195 12.11 -9.62 25.63
C SER A 195 11.43 -10.96 25.37
N ASP A 196 10.10 -10.97 25.21
CA ASP A 196 9.32 -12.18 24.99
C ASP A 196 9.37 -12.61 23.51
N ILE A 197 9.77 -11.69 22.63
CA ILE A 197 9.97 -11.93 21.20
C ILE A 197 11.44 -12.27 20.99
N THR A 198 11.73 -13.52 20.61
CA THR A 198 13.11 -13.99 20.45
C THR A 198 13.66 -13.51 19.10
N ASP A 199 14.47 -12.46 19.15
CA ASP A 199 15.12 -11.89 17.98
C ASP A 199 16.26 -12.79 17.45
N TYR A 200 16.31 -13.00 16.14
CA TYR A 200 17.31 -13.81 15.45
C TYR A 200 18.74 -13.30 15.67
N SER A 201 18.94 -11.98 15.75
CA SER A 201 20.25 -11.38 16.03
C SER A 201 20.80 -11.77 17.41
N ARG A 202 19.90 -12.09 18.36
CA ARG A 202 20.26 -12.50 19.72
C ARG A 202 20.33 -14.01 19.87
N ASN A 203 19.45 -14.76 19.20
CA ASN A 203 19.44 -16.22 19.25
C ASN A 203 19.07 -16.84 17.91
N GLN A 204 20.10 -17.14 17.10
CA GLN A 204 19.96 -17.72 15.75
C GLN A 204 19.41 -19.16 15.74
N SER A 205 19.39 -19.84 16.89
CA SER A 205 18.94 -21.22 17.03
C SER A 205 17.44 -21.35 17.34
N TYR A 206 16.81 -20.27 17.85
CA TYR A 206 15.38 -20.25 18.10
C TYR A 206 14.62 -20.26 16.78
N LEU A 207 13.50 -20.98 16.75
CA LEU A 207 12.77 -21.26 15.53
C LEU A 207 11.27 -21.14 15.77
N TYR A 208 10.65 -20.19 15.07
CA TYR A 208 9.20 -20.08 14.97
C TYR A 208 8.68 -21.01 13.87
N GLN A 209 7.43 -21.47 14.03
CA GLN A 209 6.73 -22.41 13.14
C GLN A 209 5.35 -21.87 12.73
N PRO A 210 4.75 -22.39 11.63
CA PRO A 210 3.38 -22.07 11.28
C PRO A 210 2.42 -22.28 12.44
N GLY A 211 1.59 -21.26 12.71
CA GLY A 211 0.62 -21.26 13.80
C GLY A 211 1.08 -20.68 15.13
N ASP A 212 2.38 -20.42 15.31
CA ASP A 212 2.89 -19.62 16.44
C ASP A 212 2.35 -18.17 16.35
N THR A 213 2.30 -17.47 17.49
CA THR A 213 1.82 -16.08 17.56
C THR A 213 2.95 -15.14 17.98
N LEU A 214 3.06 -14.00 17.29
CA LEU A 214 3.85 -12.85 17.73
C LEU A 214 2.92 -11.87 18.44
N ASP A 215 3.09 -11.73 19.76
CA ASP A 215 2.30 -10.84 20.59
C ASP A 215 3.12 -9.60 20.96
N PHE A 216 2.66 -8.42 20.55
CA PHE A 216 3.30 -7.13 20.85
C PHE A 216 2.45 -6.34 21.83
N ARG A 217 3.00 -6.05 23.01
CA ARG A 217 2.44 -5.13 23.99
C ARG A 217 3.29 -3.88 24.03
N PHE A 218 2.68 -2.72 23.87
CA PHE A 218 3.42 -1.49 23.67
C PHE A 218 2.76 -0.28 24.34
N ASN A 219 3.54 0.78 24.51
CA ASN A 219 3.10 2.07 24.96
C ASN A 219 3.47 3.14 23.92
N ALA A 220 2.55 4.07 23.66
CA ALA A 220 2.76 5.28 22.87
C ALA A 220 2.80 6.49 23.81
N ALA A 221 4.00 7.08 23.96
CA ALA A 221 4.23 8.28 24.75
C ALA A 221 4.39 9.51 23.85
N ASN A 222 4.39 10.72 24.45
CA ASN A 222 4.44 12.00 23.72
C ASN A 222 3.33 12.12 22.65
N VAL A 223 2.12 11.75 23.04
CA VAL A 223 0.92 11.80 22.21
C VAL A 223 -0.03 12.84 22.80
N GLU A 224 -0.77 13.53 21.93
CA GLU A 224 -1.82 14.47 22.35
C GLU A 224 -3.02 13.72 22.96
N ASP A 225 -4.13 14.42 23.26
CA ASP A 225 -5.33 13.74 23.78
C ASP A 225 -5.84 12.72 22.75
N LEU A 226 -5.66 11.43 23.07
CA LEU A 226 -5.98 10.30 22.21
C LEU A 226 -7.45 10.26 21.78
N LYS A 227 -8.35 10.93 22.51
CA LYS A 227 -9.76 11.03 22.13
C LYS A 227 -9.97 11.96 20.92
N THR A 228 -9.12 12.97 20.77
CA THR A 228 -9.20 13.93 19.68
C THR A 228 -8.18 13.64 18.59
N HIS A 229 -7.03 13.05 18.93
CA HIS A 229 -5.96 12.65 18.02
C HIS A 229 -5.54 11.18 18.28
N PRO A 230 -6.36 10.20 17.85
CA PRO A 230 -6.01 8.79 17.97
C PRO A 230 -4.75 8.42 17.19
N ILE A 231 -3.97 7.49 17.75
CA ILE A 231 -2.73 7.01 17.14
C ILE A 231 -3.01 5.71 16.38
N GLY A 232 -2.71 5.70 15.09
CA GLY A 232 -2.76 4.50 14.27
C GLY A 232 -1.55 3.60 14.53
N VAL A 233 -1.78 2.29 14.57
CA VAL A 233 -0.74 1.28 14.81
C VAL A 233 -0.77 0.27 13.68
N LYS A 234 0.39 -0.02 13.09
CA LYS A 234 0.54 -1.02 12.03
C LYS A 234 1.69 -1.96 12.33
N LEU A 235 1.44 -3.26 12.18
CA LEU A 235 2.48 -4.29 12.19
C LEU A 235 2.74 -4.74 10.75
N TYR A 236 3.98 -4.59 10.32
CA TYR A 236 4.47 -5.04 9.02
C TYR A 236 5.31 -6.30 9.19
N ILE A 237 5.23 -7.22 8.22
CA ILE A 237 6.13 -8.37 8.10
C ILE A 237 6.72 -8.39 6.68
N SER A 238 8.04 -8.30 6.58
CA SER A 238 8.78 -8.30 5.31
C SER A 238 9.77 -9.47 5.23
N PRO A 239 10.01 -10.04 4.04
CA PRO A 239 11.08 -11.02 3.83
C PRO A 239 12.50 -10.40 3.83
N ASP A 240 12.63 -9.08 3.65
CA ASP A 240 13.92 -8.37 3.66
C ASP A 240 13.78 -6.97 4.28
N LYS A 241 14.65 -6.64 5.24
CA LYS A 241 14.71 -5.31 5.90
C LYS A 241 15.28 -4.23 4.98
N SER A 242 16.13 -4.61 4.04
CA SER A 242 16.85 -3.65 3.18
C SER A 242 15.98 -2.99 2.12
N VAL A 243 14.74 -3.46 1.97
CA VAL A 243 13.73 -2.91 1.05
C VAL A 243 12.68 -2.18 1.88
N PRO A 244 12.27 -0.96 1.49
CA PRO A 244 11.20 -0.25 2.18
C PRO A 244 9.94 -1.10 2.31
N VAL A 245 9.38 -1.16 3.52
CA VAL A 245 8.13 -1.89 3.75
C VAL A 245 6.97 -1.24 3.00
N LYS A 246 6.12 -2.08 2.40
CA LYS A 246 4.94 -1.66 1.64
C LYS A 246 3.66 -1.87 2.45
N GLU A 247 2.59 -1.17 2.09
CA GLU A 247 1.26 -1.37 2.71
C GLU A 247 0.70 -2.79 2.46
N SER A 248 1.10 -3.45 1.37
CA SER A 248 0.79 -4.87 1.12
C SER A 248 1.35 -5.84 2.18
N GLN A 249 2.32 -5.38 2.97
CA GLN A 249 3.00 -6.16 4.01
C GLN A 249 2.44 -5.89 5.42
N VAL A 250 1.37 -5.08 5.53
CA VAL A 250 0.66 -4.89 6.80
C VAL A 250 -0.11 -6.16 7.13
N VAL A 251 0.23 -6.78 8.26
CA VAL A 251 -0.40 -8.03 8.72
C VAL A 251 -1.39 -7.83 9.85
N ALA A 252 -1.32 -6.69 10.55
CA ALA A 252 -2.27 -6.32 11.59
C ALA A 252 -2.31 -4.78 11.75
N VAL A 253 -3.49 -4.26 12.12
CA VAL A 253 -3.74 -2.84 12.39
C VAL A 253 -4.49 -2.69 13.70
N SER A 254 -4.22 -1.61 14.44
CA SER A 254 -4.96 -1.20 15.63
C SER A 254 -4.97 0.33 15.74
N THR A 255 -5.79 0.87 16.65
CA THR A 255 -5.88 2.31 16.93
C THR A 255 -5.92 2.54 18.43
N LEU A 256 -5.16 3.53 18.91
CA LEU A 256 -5.20 3.99 20.30
C LEU A 256 -6.05 5.26 20.40
N ASP A 257 -7.23 5.17 21.00
CA ASP A 257 -8.20 6.27 21.14
C ASP A 257 -8.56 6.63 22.60
N GLN A 258 -8.20 5.77 23.55
CA GLN A 258 -8.54 5.91 24.96
C GLN A 258 -7.36 5.74 25.92
N SER A 259 -6.38 4.93 25.53
CA SER A 259 -5.21 4.58 26.35
C SER A 259 -3.95 4.60 25.51
N PRO A 260 -2.81 5.09 26.05
CA PRO A 260 -1.54 5.02 25.36
C PRO A 260 -0.97 3.59 25.30
N ASN A 261 -1.55 2.64 26.03
CA ASN A 261 -1.13 1.24 25.99
C ASN A 261 -1.94 0.47 24.95
N GLY A 262 -1.26 -0.35 24.16
CA GLY A 262 -1.87 -1.17 23.13
C GLY A 262 -1.31 -2.60 23.09
N GLU A 263 -2.06 -3.47 22.43
CA GLU A 263 -1.68 -4.83 22.10
C GLU A 263 -2.03 -5.12 20.64
N ILE A 264 -1.13 -5.81 19.94
CA ILE A 264 -1.36 -6.31 18.59
C ILE A 264 -0.72 -7.69 18.46
N ALA A 265 -1.43 -8.63 17.85
CA ALA A 265 -1.01 -10.02 17.73
C ALA A 265 -1.06 -10.46 16.27
N TYR A 266 -0.12 -11.31 15.87
CA TYR A 266 -0.07 -11.88 14.53
C TYR A 266 0.24 -13.36 14.59
N LYS A 267 -0.65 -14.18 14.02
CA LYS A 267 -0.44 -15.63 13.90
C LYS A 267 0.35 -15.93 12.63
N LEU A 268 1.48 -16.60 12.77
CA LEU A 268 2.38 -16.90 11.66
C LEU A 268 1.70 -17.89 10.67
N PRO A 269 1.69 -17.57 9.36
CA PRO A 269 1.03 -18.36 8.34
C PRO A 269 1.86 -19.60 7.96
N ASP A 270 1.29 -20.48 7.14
CA ASP A 270 2.05 -21.56 6.48
C ASP A 270 2.85 -21.00 5.29
N ALA A 271 3.96 -20.33 5.58
CA ALA A 271 4.86 -19.71 4.61
C ALA A 271 6.14 -20.53 4.35
N ALA A 272 6.95 -20.08 3.40
CA ALA A 272 8.27 -20.67 3.17
C ALA A 272 9.27 -20.33 4.30
N SER A 273 10.22 -21.23 4.55
CA SER A 273 11.27 -21.05 5.56
C SER A 273 12.17 -19.86 5.26
N GLY A 274 12.67 -19.17 6.28
CA GLY A 274 13.55 -18.01 6.13
C GLY A 274 13.58 -17.08 7.35
N LEU A 275 13.98 -15.83 7.13
CA LEU A 275 13.81 -14.75 8.09
C LEU A 275 12.54 -13.96 7.79
N LEU A 276 11.88 -13.49 8.84
CA LEU A 276 10.77 -12.55 8.77
C LEU A 276 11.15 -11.32 9.59
N TYR A 277 11.15 -10.16 8.94
CA TYR A 277 11.46 -8.87 9.53
C TYR A 277 10.16 -8.20 9.93
N TRP A 278 9.99 -7.92 11.22
CA TRP A 278 8.83 -7.22 11.72
C TRP A 278 9.14 -5.75 11.95
N LYS A 279 8.17 -4.88 11.69
CA LYS A 279 8.19 -3.46 12.04
C LYS A 279 6.85 -3.10 12.67
N LEU A 280 6.87 -2.61 13.91
CA LEU A 280 5.71 -2.03 14.57
C LEU A 280 5.82 -0.52 14.47
N GLU A 281 4.89 0.12 13.77
CA GLU A 281 4.86 1.56 13.54
C GLU A 281 3.64 2.18 14.23
N ILE A 282 3.85 3.33 14.88
CA ILE A 282 2.78 4.19 15.37
C ILE A 282 2.80 5.52 14.62
N THR A 283 1.64 6.00 14.20
CA THR A 283 1.52 7.26 13.45
C THR A 283 0.35 8.10 13.98
N ASP A 284 0.60 9.38 14.18
CA ASP A 284 -0.47 10.37 14.41
C ASP A 284 -1.03 10.84 13.05
N HIS A 285 -2.03 10.11 12.54
CA HIS A 285 -2.58 10.36 11.21
C HIS A 285 -3.43 11.64 11.11
N LEU A 286 -3.90 12.18 12.24
CA LEU A 286 -4.76 13.37 12.27
C LEU A 286 -3.96 14.66 12.48
N SER A 287 -2.73 14.57 12.99
CA SER A 287 -1.81 15.71 12.95
C SER A 287 -1.49 16.12 11.51
N ALA A 288 -1.43 17.44 11.27
CA ALA A 288 -1.04 17.98 9.96
C ALA A 288 0.34 17.46 9.49
N ASN A 289 1.20 17.08 10.43
CA ASN A 289 2.58 16.67 10.20
C ASN A 289 2.76 15.15 10.04
N LYS A 290 1.74 14.33 10.38
CA LYS A 290 1.76 12.86 10.25
C LYS A 290 3.05 12.22 10.80
N LEU A 291 3.45 12.67 11.99
CA LEU A 291 4.65 12.18 12.66
C LEU A 291 4.46 10.74 13.13
N LYS A 292 5.54 9.97 13.05
CA LYS A 292 5.53 8.54 13.37
C LYS A 292 6.78 8.13 14.14
N ASP A 293 6.73 6.96 14.75
CA ASP A 293 7.86 6.25 15.36
C ASP A 293 7.67 4.75 15.15
N TYR A 294 8.77 4.02 15.14
CA TYR A 294 8.71 2.59 14.93
C TYR A 294 9.82 1.87 15.69
N ASP A 295 9.58 0.58 15.91
CA ASP A 295 10.58 -0.37 16.35
C ASP A 295 10.52 -1.60 15.44
N SER A 296 11.63 -2.29 15.29
CA SER A 296 11.75 -3.43 14.39
C SER A 296 12.62 -4.53 14.99
N GLY A 297 12.54 -5.69 14.36
CA GLY A 297 13.36 -6.84 14.68
C GLY A 297 13.19 -7.94 13.66
N VAL A 298 13.81 -9.08 13.92
CA VAL A 298 13.86 -10.19 12.98
C VAL A 298 13.67 -11.51 13.69
N ILE A 299 12.89 -12.41 13.10
CA ILE A 299 12.70 -13.77 13.60
C ILE A 299 13.14 -14.79 12.56
N ARG A 300 13.59 -15.96 13.02
CA ARG A 300 13.82 -17.12 12.17
C ARG A 300 12.58 -18.01 12.17
N PHE A 301 12.11 -18.32 10.98
CA PHE A 301 10.88 -19.07 10.74
C PHE A 301 11.16 -20.29 9.86
N ARG A 302 10.54 -21.44 10.18
CA ARG A 302 10.63 -22.66 9.36
C ARG A 302 9.23 -23.18 9.02
N GLY A 303 8.88 -23.05 7.75
CA GLY A 303 7.73 -23.69 7.13
C GLY A 303 8.18 -24.58 5.97
N LYS A 304 7.75 -24.29 4.73
CA LYS A 304 8.12 -25.07 3.53
C LYS A 304 9.59 -24.86 3.15
N GLN A 305 10.26 -25.91 2.64
CA GLN A 305 11.64 -25.82 2.13
C GLN A 305 11.64 -25.07 0.78
N LYS A 306 12.48 -24.04 0.63
CA LYS A 306 12.61 -23.32 -0.65
C LYS A 306 13.47 -24.09 -1.65
N VAL A 307 12.92 -24.53 -2.78
CA VAL A 307 13.69 -25.20 -3.84
C VAL A 307 13.92 -24.25 -5.00
N VAL A 308 15.17 -23.91 -5.27
CA VAL A 308 15.55 -22.94 -6.32
C VAL A 308 16.31 -23.65 -7.43
N ASN A 309 15.81 -23.57 -8.67
CA ASN A 309 16.48 -24.12 -9.85
C ASN A 309 17.42 -23.06 -10.45
N ILE A 310 18.72 -23.33 -10.45
CA ILE A 310 19.76 -22.36 -10.82
C ILE A 310 20.49 -22.82 -12.08
N LEU A 311 20.64 -21.93 -13.05
CA LEU A 311 21.58 -22.12 -14.16
C LEU A 311 22.85 -21.31 -13.89
N GLN A 312 23.96 -21.98 -13.65
CA GLN A 312 25.28 -21.37 -13.59
C GLN A 312 25.97 -21.50 -14.95
N VAL A 313 26.25 -20.36 -15.60
CA VAL A 313 27.04 -20.28 -16.83
C VAL A 313 28.47 -19.89 -16.45
N VAL A 314 29.42 -20.79 -16.74
CA VAL A 314 30.84 -20.61 -16.46
C VAL A 314 31.65 -20.50 -17.76
N PRO A 315 32.80 -19.81 -17.77
CA PRO A 315 33.65 -19.78 -18.96
C PRO A 315 34.16 -21.17 -19.36
N SER A 316 34.30 -21.41 -20.67
CA SER A 316 34.98 -22.61 -21.18
C SER A 316 36.45 -22.63 -20.75
N VAL A 317 36.91 -23.74 -20.15
CA VAL A 317 38.28 -23.89 -19.62
C VAL A 317 39.02 -25.04 -20.34
N GLY A 318 40.35 -24.95 -20.43
CA GLY A 318 41.14 -26.05 -20.98
C GLY A 318 41.23 -27.26 -20.03
N ASN A 319 41.58 -28.45 -20.55
CA ASN A 319 41.62 -29.71 -19.78
C ASN A 319 42.53 -29.72 -18.53
N SER A 320 43.44 -28.74 -18.41
CA SER A 320 44.39 -28.57 -17.30
C SER A 320 43.98 -27.49 -16.28
N GLU A 321 42.82 -26.88 -16.46
CA GLU A 321 42.31 -25.77 -15.64
C GLU A 321 41.07 -26.22 -14.86
N ARG A 322 40.86 -25.64 -13.66
CA ARG A 322 39.70 -25.98 -12.82
C ARG A 322 38.53 -25.06 -13.16
N SER A 323 37.33 -25.63 -13.22
CA SER A 323 36.09 -24.87 -13.38
C SER A 323 35.76 -24.06 -12.12
N SER A 324 35.06 -22.92 -12.27
CA SER A 324 34.46 -22.15 -11.17
C SER A 324 33.08 -22.67 -10.74
N SER A 325 32.75 -23.91 -11.10
CA SER A 325 31.48 -24.54 -10.74
C SER A 325 31.28 -24.56 -9.22
N LEU A 326 30.10 -24.13 -8.77
CA LEU A 326 29.68 -24.25 -7.37
C LEU A 326 29.37 -25.69 -6.96
N LYS A 327 29.32 -26.63 -7.90
CA LYS A 327 29.19 -28.07 -7.63
C LYS A 327 30.54 -28.76 -7.40
N ASP A 328 31.66 -28.06 -7.63
CA ASP A 328 32.97 -28.58 -7.30
C ASP A 328 33.19 -28.44 -5.78
N PRO A 329 33.36 -29.54 -5.02
CA PRO A 329 33.59 -29.47 -3.58
C PRO A 329 34.88 -28.75 -3.19
N ASN A 330 35.80 -28.49 -4.13
CA ASN A 330 36.99 -27.68 -3.90
C ASN A 330 36.72 -26.16 -4.02
N ASN A 331 35.58 -25.76 -4.58
CA ASN A 331 35.17 -24.36 -4.67
C ASN A 331 34.10 -24.01 -3.64
N MET A 332 33.18 -24.94 -3.34
CA MET A 332 32.03 -24.70 -2.48
C MET A 332 31.79 -25.89 -1.56
N ASN A 333 31.56 -25.63 -0.28
CA ASN A 333 31.08 -26.63 0.66
C ASN A 333 29.66 -27.06 0.28
N GLN A 334 29.54 -28.28 -0.21
CA GLN A 334 28.28 -28.80 -0.75
C GLN A 334 27.17 -28.88 0.30
N SER A 335 27.49 -28.92 1.60
CA SER A 335 26.46 -28.87 2.65
C SER A 335 25.76 -27.51 2.76
N TYR A 336 26.33 -26.45 2.18
CA TYR A 336 25.69 -25.14 2.15
C TYR A 336 24.63 -25.01 1.04
N LEU A 337 24.49 -26.02 0.14
CA LEU A 337 23.57 -25.96 -0.99
C LEU A 337 22.25 -26.70 -0.76
N ASP A 338 22.15 -27.51 0.30
CA ASP A 338 20.94 -28.29 0.64
C ASP A 338 20.78 -28.38 2.15
N THR A 339 19.74 -27.72 2.69
CA THR A 339 19.43 -27.64 4.11
C THR A 339 17.92 -27.86 4.33
N LYS A 340 17.47 -27.95 5.58
CA LYS A 340 16.01 -28.02 5.85
C LYS A 340 15.23 -26.76 5.43
N ASP A 341 15.92 -25.63 5.26
CA ASP A 341 15.28 -24.35 4.97
C ASP A 341 15.23 -24.08 3.45
N TYR A 342 16.25 -24.53 2.71
CA TYR A 342 16.36 -24.31 1.26
C TYR A 342 17.18 -25.41 0.56
N LYS A 343 17.02 -25.52 -0.76
CA LYS A 343 17.78 -26.40 -1.65
C LYS A 343 18.07 -25.71 -2.98
N TYR A 344 19.34 -25.70 -3.38
CA TYR A 344 19.79 -25.15 -4.65
C TYR A 344 20.07 -26.26 -5.67
N ASN A 345 19.19 -26.39 -6.66
CA ASN A 345 19.35 -27.30 -7.78
C ASN A 345 20.17 -26.62 -8.89
N ILE A 346 21.50 -26.74 -8.80
CA ILE A 346 22.41 -26.09 -9.76
C ILE A 346 22.62 -26.96 -11.00
N THR A 347 22.31 -26.39 -12.16
CA THR A 347 22.73 -26.86 -13.48
C THR A 347 23.90 -26.00 -13.94
N VAL A 348 25.00 -26.63 -14.36
CA VAL A 348 26.22 -25.92 -14.78
C VAL A 348 26.36 -26.12 -16.28
N LYS A 349 26.57 -25.02 -17.02
CA LYS A 349 26.89 -25.02 -18.45
C LYS A 349 28.11 -24.15 -18.69
N THR A 350 28.94 -24.55 -19.63
CA THR A 350 29.92 -23.63 -20.22
C THR A 350 29.20 -22.56 -21.06
N ASP A 351 29.80 -21.40 -21.22
CA ASP A 351 29.34 -20.36 -22.14
C ASP A 351 29.08 -20.87 -23.56
N SER A 352 29.94 -21.75 -24.08
CA SER A 352 29.74 -22.38 -25.39
C SER A 352 28.50 -23.28 -25.44
N GLU A 353 28.25 -24.09 -24.41
CA GLU A 353 27.06 -24.94 -24.35
C GLU A 353 25.79 -24.10 -24.23
N PHE A 354 25.84 -23.06 -23.41
CA PHE A 354 24.73 -22.12 -23.23
C PHE A 354 24.38 -21.41 -24.54
N ASN A 355 25.37 -20.83 -25.24
CA ASN A 355 25.16 -20.17 -26.53
C ASN A 355 24.50 -21.10 -27.56
N ASN A 356 25.01 -22.33 -27.68
CA ASN A 356 24.47 -23.31 -28.63
C ASN A 356 23.05 -23.74 -28.30
N GLU A 357 22.73 -23.92 -27.02
CA GLU A 357 21.38 -24.28 -26.60
C GLU A 357 20.39 -23.13 -26.83
N ILE A 358 20.75 -21.90 -26.49
CA ILE A 358 19.91 -20.72 -26.75
C ILE A 358 19.63 -20.59 -28.25
N ALA A 359 20.64 -20.78 -29.10
CA ALA A 359 20.48 -20.76 -30.55
C ALA A 359 19.49 -21.84 -31.03
N ALA A 360 19.72 -23.10 -30.64
CA ALA A 360 18.88 -24.21 -31.07
C ALA A 360 17.43 -24.12 -30.56
N ARG A 361 17.22 -23.61 -29.34
CA ARG A 361 15.87 -23.40 -28.77
C ARG A 361 15.11 -22.34 -29.56
N TYR A 362 15.75 -21.19 -29.78
CA TYR A 362 15.14 -20.07 -30.48
C TYR A 362 14.78 -20.43 -31.93
N GLU A 363 15.65 -21.17 -32.63
CA GLU A 363 15.36 -21.68 -33.98
C GLU A 363 14.16 -22.64 -34.02
N ARG A 364 13.95 -23.43 -32.97
CA ARG A 364 12.90 -24.46 -32.92
C ARG A 364 11.51 -23.87 -32.66
N ASP A 365 11.39 -22.97 -31.68
CA ASP A 365 10.09 -22.50 -31.21
C ASP A 365 10.02 -21.00 -30.86
N GLY A 366 11.06 -20.23 -31.19
CA GLY A 366 11.12 -18.79 -30.93
C GLY A 366 11.32 -18.42 -29.46
N THR A 367 11.58 -19.40 -28.58
CA THR A 367 11.83 -19.16 -27.15
C THR A 367 13.28 -19.43 -26.77
N TYR A 368 13.77 -18.79 -25.70
CA TYR A 368 15.11 -19.00 -25.19
C TYR A 368 15.22 -20.19 -24.20
N GLY A 369 14.09 -20.70 -23.68
CA GLY A 369 14.09 -21.86 -22.78
C GLY A 369 14.66 -21.62 -21.37
N LEU A 370 14.70 -20.36 -20.90
CA LEU A 370 15.15 -20.00 -19.55
C LEU A 370 13.97 -19.92 -18.55
N ASN A 371 12.95 -19.13 -18.90
CA ASN A 371 11.71 -19.03 -18.16
C ASN A 371 10.95 -20.37 -18.18
N GLY A 372 10.27 -20.73 -17.09
CA GLY A 372 9.65 -22.04 -16.92
C GLY A 372 10.59 -23.17 -16.47
N VAL A 373 11.91 -22.93 -16.46
CA VAL A 373 12.92 -23.94 -16.14
C VAL A 373 13.79 -23.52 -14.96
N TYR A 374 14.30 -22.29 -14.97
CA TYR A 374 15.19 -21.77 -13.95
C TYR A 374 14.53 -20.62 -13.17
N ASP A 375 14.84 -20.54 -11.88
CA ASP A 375 14.49 -19.47 -10.94
C ASP A 375 15.59 -18.41 -10.83
N MET A 376 16.81 -18.78 -11.21
CA MET A 376 17.98 -17.91 -11.15
C MET A 376 19.01 -18.24 -12.23
N LEU A 377 19.64 -17.20 -12.77
CA LEU A 377 20.82 -17.30 -13.60
C LEU A 377 22.04 -16.77 -12.83
N ILE A 378 23.18 -17.45 -12.93
CA ILE A 378 24.46 -16.98 -12.41
C ILE A 378 25.47 -16.96 -13.55
N LEU A 379 26.10 -15.81 -13.81
CA LEU A 379 27.10 -15.64 -14.85
C LEU A 379 28.47 -15.32 -14.21
N GLY A 380 29.46 -16.22 -14.36
CA GLY A 380 30.87 -15.95 -14.01
C GLY A 380 31.50 -16.80 -12.88
N PHE A 381 32.35 -16.16 -12.06
CA PHE A 381 33.25 -16.66 -10.99
C PHE A 381 34.68 -17.13 -11.40
N ARG A 382 35.16 -16.81 -12.61
CA ARG A 382 36.54 -17.05 -13.05
C ARG A 382 37.26 -15.80 -13.59
N ASN A 383 38.29 -15.31 -12.87
CA ASN A 383 39.13 -14.14 -13.20
C ASN A 383 40.22 -14.43 -14.27
N THR A 384 39.89 -15.05 -15.40
CA THR A 384 40.89 -15.32 -16.47
C THR A 384 40.37 -15.19 -17.90
N GLY A 385 39.13 -14.73 -18.12
CA GLY A 385 38.58 -14.55 -19.47
C GLY A 385 37.07 -14.76 -19.50
N ASN A 386 36.38 -13.84 -20.17
CA ASN A 386 34.93 -13.66 -20.21
C ASN A 386 34.12 -14.93 -20.41
N THR A 387 32.94 -14.96 -19.78
CA THR A 387 31.79 -15.69 -20.31
C THR A 387 31.44 -15.10 -21.68
N ALA A 388 31.86 -15.75 -22.76
CA ALA A 388 31.72 -15.22 -24.12
C ALA A 388 30.30 -15.45 -24.66
N LEU A 389 29.33 -14.68 -24.19
CA LEU A 389 27.95 -14.76 -24.66
C LEU A 389 27.79 -14.21 -26.08
N THR A 390 26.99 -14.88 -26.91
CA THR A 390 26.51 -14.30 -28.17
C THR A 390 25.45 -13.23 -27.91
N ASP A 391 25.22 -12.33 -28.88
CA ASP A 391 24.14 -11.31 -28.76
C ASP A 391 22.79 -11.94 -28.41
N GLN A 392 22.45 -13.09 -29.02
CA GLN A 392 21.20 -13.78 -28.74
C GLN A 392 21.15 -14.36 -27.32
N ALA A 393 22.26 -14.91 -26.82
CA ALA A 393 22.35 -15.40 -25.44
C ALA A 393 22.30 -14.25 -24.42
N ALA A 394 22.95 -13.12 -24.70
CA ALA A 394 22.87 -11.93 -23.87
C ALA A 394 21.45 -11.36 -23.83
N GLN A 395 20.76 -11.32 -24.98
CA GLN A 395 19.35 -10.92 -25.04
C GLN A 395 18.42 -11.88 -24.28
N ALA A 396 18.72 -13.18 -24.30
CA ALA A 396 17.98 -14.15 -23.51
C ALA A 396 18.06 -13.87 -22.00
N VAL A 397 19.26 -13.55 -21.51
CA VAL A 397 19.48 -13.15 -20.11
C VAL A 397 18.76 -11.83 -19.82
N LEU A 398 18.83 -10.86 -20.71
CA LEU A 398 18.14 -9.57 -20.52
C LEU A 398 16.63 -9.73 -20.46
N GLN A 399 16.05 -10.53 -21.34
CA GLN A 399 14.61 -10.77 -21.35
C GLN A 399 14.17 -11.45 -20.05
N TYR A 400 14.91 -12.46 -19.60
CA TYR A 400 14.69 -13.11 -18.32
C TYR A 400 14.77 -12.11 -17.15
N ALA A 401 15.78 -11.25 -17.14
CA ALA A 401 15.98 -10.29 -16.05
C ALA A 401 14.96 -9.13 -16.06
N ARG A 402 14.61 -8.61 -17.23
CA ARG A 402 13.80 -7.38 -17.39
C ARG A 402 12.32 -7.66 -17.51
N ASP A 403 11.95 -8.70 -18.25
CA ASP A 403 10.55 -8.99 -18.55
C ASP A 403 9.96 -9.81 -17.41
N THR A 404 10.56 -10.97 -17.09
CA THR A 404 10.02 -11.87 -16.05
C THR A 404 10.43 -11.50 -14.63
N LYS A 405 11.34 -10.53 -14.47
CA LYS A 405 11.88 -10.06 -13.17
C LYS A 405 12.48 -11.18 -12.30
N GLN A 406 12.89 -12.28 -12.91
CA GLN A 406 13.52 -13.40 -12.22
C GLN A 406 15.01 -13.13 -11.95
N SER A 407 15.60 -13.90 -11.05
CA SER A 407 16.87 -13.55 -10.42
C SER A 407 18.08 -13.71 -11.33
N VAL A 408 18.99 -12.72 -11.33
CA VAL A 408 20.29 -12.81 -12.02
C VAL A 408 21.43 -12.36 -11.12
N ILE A 409 22.45 -13.22 -11.00
CA ILE A 409 23.72 -12.89 -10.35
C ILE A 409 24.80 -12.69 -11.41
N LEU A 410 25.47 -11.54 -11.34
CA LEU A 410 26.56 -11.15 -12.24
C LEU A 410 27.87 -11.03 -11.45
N ALA A 411 28.88 -11.81 -11.81
CA ALA A 411 30.23 -11.66 -11.28
C ALA A 411 31.08 -10.75 -12.19
N SER A 412 32.05 -10.02 -11.61
CA SER A 412 32.90 -9.05 -12.34
C SER A 412 33.71 -9.64 -13.48
N ASP A 413 33.98 -10.94 -13.47
CA ASP A 413 34.67 -11.64 -14.54
C ASP A 413 33.80 -11.99 -15.76
N ALA A 414 32.49 -11.70 -15.69
CA ALA A 414 31.67 -11.54 -16.89
C ALA A 414 31.99 -10.24 -17.65
N VAL A 415 32.83 -9.37 -17.07
CA VAL A 415 33.16 -8.03 -17.58
C VAL A 415 34.63 -7.98 -18.00
N TYR A 416 34.91 -7.65 -19.26
CA TYR A 416 36.26 -7.25 -19.70
C TYR A 416 36.16 -6.04 -20.59
N HIS A 417 37.06 -5.09 -20.39
CA HIS A 417 37.15 -3.89 -21.21
C HIS A 417 38.15 -4.13 -22.34
N GLY A 418 37.69 -3.95 -23.57
CA GLY A 418 38.53 -4.07 -24.75
C GLY A 418 37.74 -3.89 -26.04
N ASN A 419 38.44 -3.90 -27.17
CA ASN A 419 37.79 -3.81 -28.49
C ASN A 419 37.21 -5.16 -28.97
N SER A 420 37.11 -6.18 -28.10
CA SER A 420 36.55 -7.48 -28.46
C SER A 420 35.01 -7.44 -28.44
N PRO A 421 34.32 -8.26 -29.25
CA PRO A 421 32.86 -8.35 -29.23
C PRO A 421 32.27 -8.64 -27.83
N ALA A 422 32.95 -9.47 -27.03
CA ALA A 422 32.51 -9.81 -25.66
C ALA A 422 32.57 -8.61 -24.69
N ALA A 423 33.55 -7.72 -24.86
CA ALA A 423 33.63 -6.48 -24.07
C ALA A 423 32.49 -5.51 -24.39
N ARG A 424 32.14 -5.39 -25.68
CA ARG A 424 30.99 -4.60 -26.13
C ARG A 424 29.67 -5.15 -25.61
N ALA A 425 29.54 -6.47 -25.48
CA ALA A 425 28.32 -7.09 -24.97
C ALA A 425 28.01 -6.67 -23.52
N TRP A 426 29.01 -6.53 -22.65
CA TRP A 426 28.76 -6.06 -21.28
C TRP A 426 28.23 -4.63 -21.25
N GLU A 427 28.94 -3.70 -21.89
CA GLU A 427 28.56 -2.28 -21.96
C GLU A 427 27.19 -2.11 -22.62
N GLN A 428 26.91 -2.90 -23.65
CA GLN A 428 25.65 -2.84 -24.40
C GLN A 428 24.46 -3.45 -23.64
N TYR A 429 24.65 -4.56 -22.93
CA TYR A 429 23.53 -5.34 -22.37
C TYR A 429 23.43 -5.27 -20.85
N PHE A 430 24.55 -5.31 -20.13
CA PHE A 430 24.56 -5.56 -18.70
C PHE A 430 24.92 -4.35 -17.83
N LEU A 431 25.58 -3.32 -18.37
CA LEU A 431 25.94 -2.10 -17.63
C LEU A 431 24.72 -1.45 -16.97
N ASP A 432 23.72 -1.11 -17.78
CA ASP A 432 22.46 -0.56 -17.29
C ASP A 432 21.72 -1.59 -16.45
N LEU A 433 21.65 -2.87 -16.84
CA LEU A 433 20.97 -3.90 -16.03
C LEU A 433 21.51 -3.95 -14.60
N ALA A 434 22.84 -3.89 -14.45
CA ALA A 434 23.53 -3.88 -13.17
C ALA A 434 23.44 -2.52 -12.45
N GLY A 435 22.94 -1.44 -13.04
CA GLY A 435 22.86 -0.12 -12.38
C GLY A 435 24.19 0.64 -12.30
N GLN A 436 25.13 0.30 -13.18
CA GLN A 436 26.41 0.99 -13.34
C GLN A 436 26.27 2.15 -14.34
N ILE A 437 27.08 3.21 -14.20
CA ILE A 437 27.00 4.43 -15.02
C ILE A 437 28.35 4.89 -15.57
N ASP A 438 28.29 5.62 -16.68
CA ASP A 438 29.43 6.32 -17.31
C ASP A 438 29.76 7.66 -16.62
N PRO A 439 31.00 8.16 -16.76
CA PRO A 439 32.14 7.51 -17.40
C PRO A 439 32.82 6.49 -16.47
N GLN A 440 33.57 5.56 -17.06
CA GLN A 440 34.49 4.68 -16.33
C GLN A 440 35.42 5.51 -15.43
N LYS A 441 35.50 5.17 -14.14
CA LYS A 441 36.35 5.85 -13.15
C LYS A 441 37.55 5.00 -12.68
N ASN A 442 37.44 3.68 -12.77
CA ASN A 442 38.50 2.74 -12.40
C ASN A 442 38.97 1.99 -13.67
N SER A 443 40.24 2.11 -14.05
CA SER A 443 40.79 1.46 -15.27
C SER A 443 41.80 0.37 -14.90
N ASP A 444 41.34 -0.69 -14.26
CA ASP A 444 42.21 -1.71 -13.67
C ASP A 444 42.48 -2.89 -14.61
N MET A 445 43.09 -2.67 -15.79
CA MET A 445 43.54 -3.76 -16.66
C MET A 445 44.63 -4.68 -16.06
N ASN A 446 44.99 -4.56 -14.76
CA ASN A 446 45.98 -5.41 -14.07
C ASN A 446 45.80 -5.53 -12.53
N ALA A 447 44.69 -5.07 -11.94
CA ALA A 447 44.48 -5.03 -10.48
C ALA A 447 45.65 -4.42 -9.64
N PRO A 448 46.19 -3.23 -9.96
CA PRO A 448 47.29 -2.63 -9.20
C PRO A 448 46.94 -2.30 -7.72
N TYR A 449 45.65 -2.28 -7.36
CA TYR A 449 45.14 -2.06 -6.00
C TYR A 449 44.44 -3.31 -5.41
N ALA A 450 45.04 -4.49 -5.58
CA ALA A 450 44.57 -5.75 -5.01
C ALA A 450 44.21 -5.64 -3.51
N ALA A 451 43.01 -6.07 -3.13
CA ALA A 451 42.54 -6.15 -1.75
C ALA A 451 41.96 -7.54 -1.44
N LYS A 452 41.97 -7.92 -0.16
CA LYS A 452 41.46 -9.22 0.34
C LYS A 452 40.46 -9.06 1.48
N SER A 453 39.93 -7.86 1.64
CA SER A 453 39.09 -7.48 2.77
C SER A 453 37.98 -6.57 2.28
N VAL A 454 36.83 -6.67 2.94
CA VAL A 454 35.66 -5.86 2.68
C VAL A 454 35.10 -5.29 3.99
N LYS A 455 34.25 -4.27 3.87
CA LYS A 455 33.50 -3.65 4.98
C LYS A 455 32.01 -3.64 4.65
N PRO A 456 31.12 -3.99 5.58
CA PRO A 456 29.69 -4.04 5.33
C PRO A 456 29.05 -2.64 5.33
N VAL A 457 27.99 -2.47 4.54
CA VAL A 457 27.33 -1.19 4.27
C VAL A 457 25.86 -1.16 4.71
N ASN A 458 24.99 -1.95 4.08
CA ASN A 458 23.59 -2.02 4.48
C ASN A 458 23.30 -3.26 5.32
N ASP A 459 22.26 -3.16 6.14
CA ASP A 459 21.74 -4.27 6.93
C ASP A 459 20.58 -4.97 6.21
N GLY A 460 20.37 -6.27 6.46
CA GLY A 460 19.25 -7.01 5.88
C GLY A 460 19.56 -8.43 5.43
N LEU A 461 18.74 -8.97 4.53
CA LEU A 461 18.72 -10.41 4.25
C LEU A 461 20.07 -10.97 3.81
N LEU A 462 20.80 -10.27 2.93
CA LEU A 462 22.12 -10.72 2.46
C LEU A 462 23.18 -10.72 3.57
N ALA A 463 23.08 -9.82 4.56
CA ALA A 463 23.95 -9.81 5.73
C ALA A 463 23.60 -10.90 6.75
N HIS A 464 22.32 -11.29 6.82
CA HIS A 464 21.80 -12.09 7.92
C HIS A 464 21.62 -13.58 7.65
N TYR A 465 21.31 -13.98 6.41
CA TYR A 465 20.81 -15.33 6.14
C TYR A 465 21.13 -15.82 4.73
N PRO A 466 21.42 -17.13 4.53
CA PRO A 466 21.46 -18.21 5.53
C PRO A 466 22.57 -18.16 6.58
N PHE A 467 23.63 -17.41 6.33
CA PHE A 467 24.75 -17.21 7.25
C PHE A 467 24.72 -15.81 7.83
N TYR A 468 24.92 -15.70 9.14
CA TYR A 468 24.91 -14.40 9.83
C TYR A 468 26.31 -13.77 9.76
N LEU A 469 26.51 -12.87 8.79
CA LEU A 469 27.84 -12.33 8.42
C LEU A 469 28.13 -10.96 9.03
N SER A 470 27.11 -10.11 9.19
CA SER A 470 27.25 -8.79 9.82
C SER A 470 26.03 -8.39 10.65
N THR A 471 26.21 -7.41 11.53
CA THR A 471 25.16 -6.87 12.42
C THR A 471 25.40 -5.39 12.74
N LEU A 472 24.36 -4.72 13.25
CA LEU A 472 24.45 -3.38 13.81
C LEU A 472 25.01 -3.43 15.24
N ASN A 473 25.97 -2.55 15.54
CA ASN A 473 26.44 -2.31 16.90
C ASN A 473 25.55 -1.32 17.66
N ASP A 474 25.88 -1.01 18.92
CA ASP A 474 25.12 -0.07 19.77
C ASP A 474 25.07 1.37 19.24
N HIS A 475 25.89 1.72 18.25
CA HIS A 475 25.94 3.02 17.58
C HIS A 475 25.33 2.97 16.16
N ASN A 476 24.48 1.97 15.88
CA ASN A 476 23.85 1.76 14.57
C ASN A 476 24.84 1.63 13.38
N GLN A 477 26.07 1.17 13.62
CA GLN A 477 27.05 0.92 12.58
C GLN A 477 27.08 -0.56 12.21
N GLN A 478 27.13 -0.86 10.90
CA GLN A 478 27.27 -2.23 10.43
C GLN A 478 28.69 -2.75 10.69
N THR A 479 28.80 -3.90 11.32
CA THR A 479 30.05 -4.54 11.71
C THR A 479 30.02 -6.03 11.37
N ASP A 480 31.17 -6.58 10.99
CA ASP A 480 31.27 -8.01 10.67
C ASP A 480 31.22 -8.87 11.94
N ILE A 481 30.49 -9.98 11.89
CA ILE A 481 30.44 -10.99 12.96
C ILE A 481 31.75 -11.78 13.01
N ILE A 482 32.29 -12.08 11.83
CA ILE A 482 33.58 -12.73 11.62
C ILE A 482 34.36 -11.94 10.58
N THR A 483 35.67 -11.83 10.75
CA THR A 483 36.53 -11.08 9.83
C THR A 483 36.36 -11.60 8.39
N PRO A 484 35.92 -10.75 7.44
CA PRO A 484 35.75 -11.17 6.05
C PRO A 484 37.07 -11.61 5.43
N ASP A 485 37.04 -12.75 4.75
CA ASP A 485 38.14 -13.24 3.92
C ASP A 485 37.60 -13.45 2.51
N ILE A 486 38.13 -12.67 1.57
CA ILE A 486 37.76 -12.75 0.16
C ILE A 486 38.99 -13.04 -0.69
N SER A 487 38.76 -13.59 -1.87
CA SER A 487 39.81 -13.68 -2.88
C SER A 487 40.30 -12.30 -3.30
N THR A 488 41.45 -12.27 -3.98
CA THR A 488 42.07 -11.00 -4.38
C THR A 488 41.16 -10.25 -5.36
N ALA A 489 40.53 -9.20 -4.87
CA ALA A 489 39.58 -8.37 -5.59
C ALA A 489 40.22 -7.04 -6.04
N HIS A 490 39.56 -6.40 -7.00
CA HIS A 490 39.91 -5.09 -7.57
C HIS A 490 38.63 -4.24 -7.67
N ASN A 491 38.76 -2.94 -7.90
CA ASN A 491 37.58 -2.09 -8.06
C ASN A 491 36.87 -2.44 -9.37
N SER A 492 35.54 -2.38 -9.35
CA SER A 492 34.76 -2.40 -10.59
C SER A 492 35.04 -1.14 -11.41
N SER A 493 35.03 -1.28 -12.73
CA SER A 493 35.39 -0.22 -13.67
C SER A 493 34.47 1.00 -13.61
N TYR A 494 33.18 0.77 -13.34
CA TYR A 494 32.14 1.79 -13.36
C TYR A 494 31.59 2.10 -11.97
N PRO A 495 31.30 3.38 -11.68
CA PRO A 495 30.53 3.71 -10.50
C PRO A 495 29.09 3.16 -10.57
N ILE A 496 28.48 2.93 -9.41
CA ILE A 496 27.04 2.63 -9.31
C ILE A 496 26.21 3.90 -9.13
N ASN A 497 24.99 3.89 -9.65
CA ASN A 497 24.08 5.03 -9.54
C ASN A 497 23.35 5.08 -8.19
N LEU A 498 23.94 5.74 -7.18
CA LEU A 498 23.30 5.89 -5.87
C LEU A 498 22.02 6.75 -5.86
N GLU A 499 21.66 7.40 -6.99
CA GLU A 499 20.34 8.03 -7.17
C GLU A 499 19.22 7.00 -7.38
N ASP A 500 19.55 5.77 -7.75
CA ASP A 500 18.58 4.68 -7.86
C ASP A 500 18.29 4.09 -6.46
N PRO A 501 17.06 4.23 -5.94
CA PRO A 501 16.71 3.71 -4.62
C PRO A 501 16.69 2.18 -4.57
N SER A 502 16.62 1.49 -5.72
CA SER A 502 16.66 0.02 -5.78
C SER A 502 18.08 -0.55 -5.65
N ILE A 503 19.11 0.29 -5.76
CA ILE A 503 20.50 -0.11 -5.56
C ILE A 503 20.81 -0.14 -4.07
N ILE A 504 21.22 -1.30 -3.57
CA ILE A 504 21.58 -1.55 -2.17
C ILE A 504 23.03 -2.04 -2.14
N PRO A 505 24.00 -1.19 -1.79
CA PRO A 505 25.37 -1.62 -1.55
C PRO A 505 25.46 -2.49 -0.29
N TRP A 506 26.10 -3.65 -0.38
CA TRP A 506 26.21 -4.58 0.75
C TRP A 506 27.60 -4.54 1.37
N TYR A 507 28.64 -4.53 0.55
CA TYR A 507 30.02 -4.54 0.99
C TYR A 507 30.86 -3.64 0.10
N ASN A 508 31.82 -2.92 0.69
CA ASN A 508 32.85 -2.16 0.00
C ASN A 508 34.20 -2.87 0.12
N VAL A 509 35.02 -2.83 -0.92
CA VAL A 509 36.42 -3.24 -0.91
C VAL A 509 37.22 -2.22 -0.10
N ILE A 510 38.02 -2.70 0.86
CA ILE A 510 38.84 -1.82 1.70
C ILE A 510 40.33 -2.12 1.55
N GLY A 511 41.16 -1.12 1.90
CA GLY A 511 42.62 -1.17 1.78
C GLY A 511 43.15 -0.40 0.58
N ALA A 512 44.48 -0.28 0.48
CA ALA A 512 45.18 0.48 -0.57
C ALA A 512 44.76 1.98 -0.67
N GLY A 513 44.37 2.61 0.44
CA GLY A 513 44.03 4.04 0.50
C GLY A 513 42.61 4.41 0.09
N ARG A 514 41.74 3.43 -0.18
CA ARG A 514 40.32 3.65 -0.50
C ARG A 514 39.55 4.28 0.66
N ASP A 515 38.56 5.11 0.33
CA ASP A 515 37.51 5.48 1.27
C ASP A 515 36.60 4.26 1.51
N SER A 516 36.57 3.76 2.74
CA SER A 516 35.75 2.58 3.08
C SER A 516 34.24 2.82 3.01
N GLU A 517 33.79 4.09 2.98
CA GLU A 517 32.38 4.47 2.93
C GLU A 517 31.89 4.85 1.53
N ASP A 518 32.80 4.97 0.54
CA ASP A 518 32.43 5.29 -0.84
C ASP A 518 31.95 4.05 -1.60
N SER A 519 30.66 3.75 -1.43
CA SER A 519 30.03 2.65 -2.15
C SER A 519 29.81 2.95 -3.63
N ALA A 520 29.90 4.21 -4.08
CA ALA A 520 29.74 4.52 -5.49
C ALA A 520 30.91 3.97 -6.30
N ASN A 521 32.13 4.07 -5.77
CA ASN A 521 33.36 3.72 -6.49
C ASN A 521 34.08 2.46 -5.98
N HIS A 522 33.79 2.00 -4.75
CA HIS A 522 34.54 0.92 -4.08
C HIS A 522 33.68 -0.27 -3.65
N TYR A 523 32.49 -0.45 -4.22
CA TYR A 523 31.64 -1.60 -3.91
C TYR A 523 32.29 -2.94 -4.27
N TYR A 524 32.08 -3.94 -3.42
CA TYR A 524 32.38 -5.34 -3.65
C TYR A 524 31.13 -6.12 -4.07
N THR A 525 30.01 -5.93 -3.38
CA THR A 525 28.75 -6.63 -3.68
C THR A 525 27.60 -5.66 -3.44
N TYR A 526 26.64 -5.62 -4.37
CA TYR A 526 25.44 -4.81 -4.26
C TYR A 526 24.29 -5.51 -4.99
N SER A 527 23.06 -5.10 -4.72
CA SER A 527 21.88 -5.57 -5.46
C SER A 527 21.10 -4.42 -6.06
N ARG A 528 20.43 -4.67 -7.19
CA ARG A 528 19.46 -3.78 -7.82
C ARG A 528 18.21 -4.58 -8.16
N GLY A 529 17.18 -4.50 -7.32
CA GLY A 529 15.99 -5.35 -7.46
C GLY A 529 16.35 -6.84 -7.53
N ASN A 530 15.96 -7.50 -8.63
CA ASN A 530 16.22 -8.91 -8.92
C ASN A 530 17.67 -9.22 -9.37
N ILE A 531 18.52 -8.19 -9.51
CA ILE A 531 19.92 -8.32 -9.94
C ILE A 531 20.84 -8.25 -8.71
N THR A 532 21.79 -9.17 -8.61
CA THR A 532 22.88 -9.08 -7.62
C THR A 532 24.21 -9.07 -8.35
N TYR A 533 25.04 -8.08 -8.06
CA TYR A 533 26.37 -7.96 -8.64
C TYR A 533 27.43 -8.27 -7.58
N SER A 534 28.50 -8.95 -7.98
CA SER A 534 29.67 -9.15 -7.14
C SER A 534 30.98 -8.95 -7.91
N ALA A 535 31.91 -8.21 -7.30
CA ALA A 535 33.27 -7.99 -7.76
C ALA A 535 34.20 -9.19 -7.52
N THR A 536 33.62 -10.36 -7.23
CA THR A 536 34.39 -11.60 -7.08
C THR A 536 34.99 -12.04 -8.41
N GLY A 537 36.14 -12.70 -8.31
CA GLY A 537 36.88 -13.26 -9.43
C GLY A 537 38.08 -14.09 -8.98
N HIS A 538 38.13 -15.36 -9.40
CA HIS A 538 39.19 -16.30 -8.99
C HIS A 538 40.08 -16.74 -10.15
N ILE A 539 41.41 -16.66 -9.98
CA ILE A 539 42.37 -17.31 -10.89
C ILE A 539 42.53 -18.77 -10.45
N LEU A 540 41.70 -19.63 -11.04
CA LEU A 540 41.68 -21.07 -10.81
C LEU A 540 42.63 -21.77 -11.80
N GLY A 541 43.95 -21.65 -11.59
CA GLY A 541 44.98 -22.16 -12.51
C GLY A 541 46.19 -22.73 -11.77
N THR A 542 46.93 -23.66 -12.38
CA THR A 542 48.07 -24.33 -11.72
C THR A 542 49.33 -23.44 -11.63
N PRO A 543 50.06 -23.45 -10.49
CA PRO A 543 49.86 -24.24 -9.28
C PRO A 543 49.20 -23.40 -8.17
N SER A 544 48.04 -22.78 -8.41
CA SER A 544 47.26 -22.17 -7.33
C SER A 544 46.40 -23.25 -6.66
N ASN A 545 46.70 -23.55 -5.39
CA ASN A 545 45.84 -24.34 -4.50
C ASN A 545 44.67 -23.50 -3.95
N SER A 546 44.39 -22.35 -4.56
CA SER A 546 43.35 -21.43 -4.10
C SER A 546 41.96 -22.03 -4.34
N HIS A 547 41.20 -22.10 -3.27
CA HIS A 547 39.77 -22.38 -3.22
C HIS A 547 39.06 -21.06 -2.90
N PHE A 548 37.73 -21.02 -3.03
CA PHE A 548 36.98 -19.88 -2.54
C PHE A 548 37.10 -19.88 -1.00
N PRO A 549 37.47 -18.76 -0.35
CA PRO A 549 37.46 -18.67 1.11
C PRO A 549 36.08 -19.06 1.68
N ASP A 550 36.05 -19.70 2.86
CA ASP A 550 34.79 -20.15 3.46
C ASP A 550 33.80 -19.00 3.70
N TRP A 551 34.27 -17.84 4.14
CA TRP A 551 33.44 -16.64 4.30
C TRP A 551 32.79 -16.20 2.99
N GLU A 552 33.57 -16.18 1.90
CA GLU A 552 33.07 -15.84 0.56
C GLU A 552 32.07 -16.88 0.04
N GLN A 553 32.27 -18.17 0.33
CA GLN A 553 31.26 -19.21 0.05
C GLN A 553 29.94 -18.96 0.78
N GLN A 554 30.00 -18.57 2.06
CA GLN A 554 28.83 -18.20 2.85
C GLN A 554 28.13 -16.97 2.25
N LEU A 555 28.90 -15.95 1.82
CA LEU A 555 28.36 -14.79 1.11
C LEU A 555 27.66 -15.19 -0.18
N PHE A 556 28.21 -16.09 -1.00
CA PHE A 556 27.55 -16.56 -2.23
C PHE A 556 26.21 -17.24 -1.96
N VAL A 557 26.10 -17.99 -0.85
CA VAL A 557 24.84 -18.61 -0.44
C VAL A 557 23.83 -17.57 0.03
N ASN A 558 24.26 -16.56 0.78
CA ASN A 558 23.41 -15.42 1.13
C ASN A 558 22.96 -14.64 -0.11
N MET A 559 23.85 -14.43 -1.09
CA MET A 559 23.53 -13.79 -2.36
C MET A 559 22.48 -14.60 -3.13
N MET A 560 22.63 -15.92 -3.27
CA MET A 560 21.62 -16.78 -3.91
C MET A 560 20.28 -16.72 -3.19
N TYR A 561 20.28 -16.72 -1.85
CA TYR A 561 19.04 -16.62 -1.10
C TYR A 561 18.34 -15.27 -1.26
N LYS A 562 19.07 -14.16 -1.10
CA LYS A 562 18.55 -12.80 -1.25
C LYS A 562 18.08 -12.55 -2.67
N ALA A 563 18.86 -12.98 -3.67
CA ALA A 563 18.55 -12.70 -5.05
C ALA A 563 17.27 -13.42 -5.46
N TYR A 564 17.04 -14.66 -4.99
CA TYR A 564 15.75 -15.34 -5.15
C TYR A 564 14.64 -14.58 -4.40
N ALA A 565 14.79 -14.33 -3.10
CA ALA A 565 13.74 -13.72 -2.27
C ALA A 565 13.29 -12.31 -2.73
N GLY A 566 14.15 -11.56 -3.41
CA GLY A 566 13.82 -10.22 -3.96
C GLY A 566 13.46 -10.21 -5.44
N SER A 567 13.22 -11.36 -6.06
CA SER A 567 12.82 -11.51 -7.46
C SER A 567 11.36 -11.93 -7.58
N ASN A 568 10.83 -11.84 -8.81
CA ASN A 568 9.56 -12.46 -9.16
C ASN A 568 9.73 -13.98 -9.27
N HIS A 569 8.74 -14.72 -8.81
CA HIS A 569 8.73 -16.16 -8.76
C HIS A 569 7.71 -16.73 -9.75
N ARG A 570 7.96 -17.94 -10.24
CA ARG A 570 6.93 -18.64 -11.03
C ARG A 570 5.78 -19.09 -10.12
N PRO A 571 4.55 -19.20 -10.66
CA PRO A 571 3.48 -19.91 -9.99
C PRO A 571 3.84 -21.37 -9.68
N GLU A 572 3.21 -21.92 -8.67
CA GLU A 572 3.19 -23.35 -8.36
C GLU A 572 1.90 -23.98 -8.91
N ILE A 573 2.04 -25.07 -9.68
CA ILE A 573 0.91 -25.84 -10.22
C ILE A 573 0.85 -27.17 -9.47
N THR A 574 -0.24 -27.38 -8.73
CA THR A 574 -0.53 -28.67 -8.09
C THR A 574 -1.62 -29.38 -8.87
N VAL A 575 -1.28 -30.47 -9.56
CA VAL A 575 -2.26 -31.25 -10.34
C VAL A 575 -2.90 -32.33 -9.47
N HIS A 576 -4.22 -32.29 -9.37
CA HIS A 576 -5.02 -33.25 -8.62
C HIS A 576 -5.54 -34.38 -9.50
N LEU A 577 -5.98 -34.08 -10.72
CA LEU A 577 -6.37 -35.07 -11.72
C LEU A 577 -6.02 -34.62 -13.16
N PRO A 578 -5.70 -35.57 -14.05
CA PRO A 578 -5.29 -36.93 -13.72
C PRO A 578 -3.90 -36.95 -13.04
N GLN A 579 -3.53 -38.08 -12.47
CA GLN A 579 -2.21 -38.29 -11.88
C GLN A 579 -1.23 -38.87 -12.92
N GLN A 580 0.07 -38.71 -12.66
CA GLN A 580 1.12 -39.22 -13.54
C GLN A 580 0.98 -40.74 -13.75
N ASN A 581 1.03 -41.19 -15.01
CA ASN A 581 0.85 -42.57 -15.47
C ASN A 581 -0.57 -43.14 -15.28
N ASP A 582 -1.58 -42.28 -15.08
CA ASP A 582 -2.97 -42.71 -15.07
C ASP A 582 -3.38 -43.37 -16.39
N THR A 583 -4.43 -44.19 -16.31
CA THR A 583 -4.99 -44.89 -17.46
C THR A 583 -6.46 -44.54 -17.62
N VAL A 584 -6.84 -44.11 -18.82
CA VAL A 584 -8.23 -43.73 -19.17
C VAL A 584 -8.70 -44.58 -20.35
N PRO A 585 -9.77 -45.36 -20.23
CA PRO A 585 -10.25 -46.16 -21.35
C PRO A 585 -11.06 -45.33 -22.36
N THR A 586 -11.01 -45.68 -23.65
CA THR A 586 -11.69 -44.92 -24.74
C THR A 586 -13.21 -44.87 -24.63
N TYR A 587 -13.83 -45.76 -23.85
CA TYR A 587 -15.27 -45.69 -23.59
C TYR A 587 -15.65 -44.52 -22.66
N GLN A 588 -14.68 -43.95 -21.93
CA GLN A 588 -14.84 -42.67 -21.23
C GLN A 588 -14.64 -41.56 -22.27
N ASN A 589 -15.75 -40.93 -22.64
CA ASN A 589 -15.78 -39.89 -23.67
C ASN A 589 -15.16 -38.57 -23.22
N THR A 590 -14.80 -38.46 -21.93
CA THR A 590 -14.26 -37.24 -21.35
C THR A 590 -13.07 -37.53 -20.44
N ILE A 591 -12.21 -36.51 -20.29
CA ILE A 591 -11.07 -36.50 -19.38
C ILE A 591 -11.21 -35.26 -18.49
N THR A 592 -11.26 -35.48 -17.18
CA THR A 592 -11.28 -34.40 -16.19
C THR A 592 -9.86 -33.99 -15.84
N VAL A 593 -9.61 -32.67 -15.87
CA VAL A 593 -8.36 -32.05 -15.46
C VAL A 593 -8.67 -31.12 -14.29
N ASP A 594 -8.06 -31.40 -13.14
CA ASP A 594 -8.27 -30.69 -11.88
C ASP A 594 -6.90 -30.30 -11.33
N TYR A 595 -6.68 -28.99 -11.10
CA TYR A 595 -5.42 -28.47 -10.62
C TYR A 595 -5.58 -27.14 -9.89
N LYS A 596 -4.72 -26.92 -8.90
CA LYS A 596 -4.58 -25.65 -8.20
C LYS A 596 -3.39 -24.89 -8.76
N VAL A 597 -3.54 -23.58 -8.94
CA VAL A 597 -2.43 -22.68 -9.24
C VAL A 597 -2.30 -21.67 -8.11
N GLU A 598 -1.11 -21.52 -7.56
CA GLU A 598 -0.81 -20.54 -6.51
C GLU A 598 0.49 -19.82 -6.80
N ASP A 599 0.57 -18.54 -6.47
CA ASP A 599 1.77 -17.75 -6.60
C ASP A 599 2.38 -17.48 -5.22
N PRO A 600 3.69 -17.73 -5.02
CA PRO A 600 4.34 -17.43 -3.76
C PRO A 600 4.51 -15.92 -3.52
N ASP A 601 4.40 -15.07 -4.55
CA ASP A 601 4.47 -13.61 -4.41
C ASP A 601 3.08 -13.04 -4.07
N PRO A 602 2.89 -12.46 -2.87
CA PRO A 602 1.56 -12.01 -2.41
C PRO A 602 0.99 -10.84 -3.22
N GLU A 603 1.83 -10.15 -4.00
CA GLU A 603 1.44 -9.08 -4.92
C GLU A 603 0.84 -9.62 -6.23
N ASP A 604 1.13 -10.88 -6.60
CA ASP A 604 0.72 -11.53 -7.85
C ASP A 604 -0.53 -12.40 -7.67
N GLN A 605 -1.66 -11.73 -7.44
CA GLN A 605 -2.94 -12.40 -7.19
C GLN A 605 -3.67 -12.82 -8.45
N GLU A 606 -3.34 -12.25 -9.60
CA GLU A 606 -3.98 -12.55 -10.88
C GLU A 606 -3.01 -13.37 -11.74
N LEU A 607 -3.39 -14.60 -12.04
CA LEU A 607 -2.60 -15.56 -12.80
C LEU A 607 -3.33 -15.92 -14.09
N TYR A 608 -2.57 -16.40 -15.08
CA TYR A 608 -3.10 -16.85 -16.36
C TYR A 608 -2.74 -18.30 -16.56
N THR A 609 -3.72 -19.16 -16.78
CA THR A 609 -3.50 -20.61 -16.96
C THR A 609 -4.07 -21.12 -18.28
N THR A 610 -3.47 -22.18 -18.82
CA THR A 610 -3.85 -22.86 -20.06
C THR A 610 -3.77 -24.38 -19.89
N VAL A 611 -4.56 -25.12 -20.68
CA VAL A 611 -4.45 -26.58 -20.78
C VAL A 611 -4.30 -26.95 -22.26
N ARG A 612 -3.30 -27.76 -22.60
CA ARG A 612 -3.07 -28.27 -23.96
C ARG A 612 -2.78 -29.76 -23.94
N PHE A 613 -3.12 -30.44 -25.03
CA PHE A 613 -2.91 -31.88 -25.18
C PHE A 613 -1.82 -32.17 -26.21
N LYS A 614 -0.93 -33.12 -25.90
CA LYS A 614 0.04 -33.69 -26.85
C LYS A 614 -0.11 -35.20 -26.95
N SER A 615 0.15 -35.76 -28.12
CA SER A 615 0.38 -37.19 -28.29
C SER A 615 1.69 -37.40 -29.05
N ASN A 616 2.54 -38.33 -28.58
CA ASN A 616 3.86 -38.59 -29.14
C ASN A 616 4.75 -37.33 -29.30
N GLY A 617 4.57 -36.33 -28.43
CA GLY A 617 5.33 -35.07 -28.44
C GLY A 617 4.77 -33.95 -29.31
N GLU A 618 3.72 -34.21 -30.10
CA GLU A 618 3.06 -33.21 -30.96
C GLU A 618 1.75 -32.72 -30.35
N TYR A 619 1.45 -31.43 -30.49
CA TYR A 619 0.19 -30.84 -30.02
C TYR A 619 -1.00 -31.33 -30.85
N LEU A 620 -2.07 -31.74 -30.16
CA LEU A 620 -3.33 -32.15 -30.80
C LEU A 620 -4.16 -30.92 -31.20
N THR A 621 -5.03 -31.07 -32.20
CA THR A 621 -5.94 -30.02 -32.67
C THR A 621 -7.20 -29.86 -31.83
N GLU A 622 -7.46 -30.80 -30.91
CA GLU A 622 -8.62 -30.79 -30.01
C GLU A 622 -8.55 -29.61 -29.04
N PRO A 623 -9.68 -28.95 -28.71
CA PRO A 623 -9.67 -27.76 -27.88
C PRO A 623 -9.30 -28.13 -26.44
N GLY A 624 -8.13 -27.67 -26.02
CA GLY A 624 -7.80 -27.52 -24.61
C GLY A 624 -8.45 -26.27 -24.02
N MET A 625 -7.94 -25.84 -22.87
CA MET A 625 -8.37 -24.59 -22.25
C MET A 625 -7.50 -23.43 -22.77
N PRO A 626 -8.09 -22.39 -23.39
CA PRO A 626 -7.34 -21.20 -23.78
C PRO A 626 -6.83 -20.46 -22.53
N GLU A 627 -5.96 -19.47 -22.74
CA GLU A 627 -5.43 -18.68 -21.63
C GLU A 627 -6.57 -18.01 -20.88
N THR A 628 -6.71 -18.38 -19.62
CA THR A 628 -7.81 -17.99 -18.75
C THR A 628 -7.24 -17.35 -17.51
N GLN A 629 -7.74 -16.15 -17.18
CA GLN A 629 -7.38 -15.45 -15.96
C GLN A 629 -8.05 -16.13 -14.76
N ILE A 630 -7.25 -16.41 -13.74
CA ILE A 630 -7.67 -16.96 -12.46
C ILE A 630 -7.02 -16.17 -11.33
N LEU A 631 -7.47 -16.44 -10.11
CA LEU A 631 -6.85 -15.88 -8.92
C LEU A 631 -5.88 -16.89 -8.32
N SER A 632 -4.80 -16.38 -7.74
CA SER A 632 -3.82 -17.20 -7.01
C SER A 632 -4.52 -18.01 -5.91
N GLY A 633 -4.20 -19.29 -5.81
CA GLY A 633 -4.82 -20.24 -4.91
C GLY A 633 -6.08 -20.92 -5.45
N LYS A 634 -6.64 -20.47 -6.59
CA LYS A 634 -7.86 -21.04 -7.17
C LYS A 634 -7.62 -22.44 -7.74
N THR A 635 -8.58 -23.33 -7.49
CA THR A 635 -8.65 -24.61 -8.19
C THR A 635 -9.44 -24.47 -9.48
N VAL A 636 -8.89 -25.02 -10.57
CA VAL A 636 -9.53 -25.12 -11.88
C VAL A 636 -9.97 -26.56 -12.08
N HIS A 637 -11.25 -26.74 -12.36
CA HIS A 637 -11.87 -28.04 -12.62
C HIS A 637 -12.54 -28.02 -14.00
N GLU A 638 -11.96 -28.72 -14.96
CA GLU A 638 -12.43 -28.74 -16.35
C GLU A 638 -12.57 -30.16 -16.88
N THR A 639 -13.54 -30.37 -17.76
CA THR A 639 -13.78 -31.66 -18.40
C THR A 639 -13.71 -31.51 -19.92
N PHE A 640 -12.78 -32.23 -20.55
CA PHE A 640 -12.53 -32.17 -21.98
C PHE A 640 -13.03 -33.43 -22.65
N ALA A 641 -13.42 -33.36 -23.92
CA ALA A 641 -13.65 -34.55 -24.73
C ALA A 641 -12.35 -35.38 -24.82
N ASN A 642 -12.46 -36.70 -24.82
CA ASN A 642 -11.30 -37.58 -24.96
C ASN A 642 -10.68 -37.40 -26.37
N PRO A 643 -9.46 -36.84 -26.49
CA PRO A 643 -8.89 -36.47 -27.78
C PRO A 643 -8.28 -37.67 -28.54
N LEU A 644 -8.26 -38.87 -27.94
CA LEU A 644 -7.70 -40.09 -28.53
C LEU A 644 -8.73 -41.24 -28.53
N PRO A 645 -9.77 -41.20 -29.39
CA PRO A 645 -10.81 -42.23 -29.43
C PRO A 645 -10.30 -43.64 -29.82
N ASP A 646 -9.12 -43.72 -30.44
CA ASP A 646 -8.43 -44.97 -30.79
C ASP A 646 -7.37 -45.42 -29.77
N GLY A 647 -7.16 -44.64 -28.70
CA GLY A 647 -6.14 -44.90 -27.68
C GLY A 647 -4.73 -44.42 -28.05
N GLY A 648 -3.82 -44.44 -27.08
CA GLY A 648 -2.43 -44.00 -27.21
C GLY A 648 -1.92 -43.20 -26.00
N PRO A 649 -0.63 -42.81 -26.00
CA PRO A 649 -0.09 -41.92 -24.98
C PRO A 649 -0.66 -40.50 -25.14
N LEU A 650 -1.02 -39.88 -24.02
CA LEU A 650 -1.50 -38.50 -23.95
C LEU A 650 -0.70 -37.74 -22.88
N THR A 651 -0.16 -36.58 -23.24
CA THR A 651 0.42 -35.62 -22.29
C THR A 651 -0.53 -34.44 -22.15
N ILE A 652 -0.89 -34.13 -20.91
CA ILE A 652 -1.67 -32.95 -20.54
C ILE A 652 -0.66 -31.92 -20.03
N GLU A 653 -0.51 -30.84 -20.78
CA GLU A 653 0.34 -29.70 -20.44
C GLU A 653 -0.52 -28.62 -19.82
N ILE A 654 -0.28 -28.33 -18.54
CA ILE A 654 -0.88 -27.22 -17.80
C ILE A 654 0.20 -26.17 -17.65
N ALA A 655 -0.06 -24.96 -18.13
CA ALA A 655 0.89 -23.85 -18.01
C ALA A 655 0.23 -22.68 -17.31
N ALA A 656 0.92 -22.10 -16.33
CA ALA A 656 0.47 -20.95 -15.56
C ALA A 656 1.54 -19.87 -15.53
N ARG A 657 1.15 -18.60 -15.66
CA ARG A 657 2.07 -17.46 -15.54
C ARG A 657 1.46 -16.34 -14.71
N ASP A 658 2.31 -15.58 -14.05
CA ASP A 658 1.94 -14.33 -13.40
C ASP A 658 1.83 -13.16 -14.43
N LYS A 659 1.57 -11.96 -13.92
CA LYS A 659 1.48 -10.72 -14.72
C LYS A 659 2.82 -10.25 -15.28
N GLN A 660 3.89 -10.50 -14.57
CA GLN A 660 5.27 -10.16 -14.93
C GLN A 660 5.83 -11.18 -15.95
N GLY A 661 5.18 -12.33 -16.09
CA GLY A 661 5.44 -13.35 -17.10
C GLY A 661 6.29 -14.52 -16.62
N ALA A 662 6.59 -14.69 -15.33
CA ALA A 662 7.25 -15.93 -14.90
C ALA A 662 6.28 -17.11 -15.08
N LEU A 663 6.80 -18.18 -15.67
CA LEU A 663 6.01 -19.30 -16.18
C LEU A 663 6.27 -20.55 -15.34
N ALA A 664 5.23 -21.34 -15.14
CA ALA A 664 5.30 -22.70 -14.66
C ALA A 664 4.59 -23.63 -15.64
N VAL A 665 5.14 -24.82 -15.85
CA VAL A 665 4.55 -25.84 -16.71
C VAL A 665 4.57 -27.19 -16.00
N ALA A 666 3.38 -27.77 -15.82
CA ALA A 666 3.21 -29.13 -15.35
C ALA A 666 2.81 -30.02 -16.54
N ASN A 667 3.51 -31.14 -16.71
CA ASN A 667 3.17 -32.15 -17.71
C ASN A 667 2.72 -33.42 -16.99
N VAL A 668 1.50 -33.87 -17.27
CA VAL A 668 0.97 -35.14 -16.78
C VAL A 668 0.85 -36.11 -17.96
N ASN A 669 1.64 -37.19 -17.95
CA ASN A 669 1.52 -38.22 -18.98
C ASN A 669 0.58 -39.33 -18.51
N ILE A 670 -0.43 -39.62 -19.33
CA ILE A 670 -1.41 -40.70 -19.12
C ILE A 670 -1.46 -41.62 -20.35
N THR A 671 -2.10 -42.77 -20.20
CA THR A 671 -2.37 -43.70 -21.31
C THR A 671 -3.87 -43.81 -21.58
N VAL A 672 -4.29 -43.54 -22.81
CA VAL A 672 -5.65 -43.82 -23.26
C VAL A 672 -5.72 -45.25 -23.79
N LEU A 673 -6.46 -46.14 -23.14
CA LEU A 673 -6.58 -47.55 -23.53
C LEU A 673 -7.80 -47.79 -24.42
N LYS A 674 -7.58 -48.33 -25.62
CA LYS A 674 -8.67 -48.75 -26.52
C LYS A 674 -9.50 -49.86 -25.87
N ALA A 675 -10.75 -49.54 -25.56
CA ALA A 675 -11.73 -50.43 -24.96
C ALA A 675 -13.15 -50.08 -25.41
N SER A 676 -13.97 -51.09 -25.66
CA SER A 676 -15.42 -50.95 -25.88
C SER A 676 -16.18 -51.30 -24.60
N ALA A 677 -17.30 -50.62 -24.34
CA ALA A 677 -18.16 -50.90 -23.19
C ALA A 677 -19.63 -50.87 -23.60
N ASN A 678 -20.38 -51.86 -23.13
CA ASN A 678 -21.82 -51.98 -23.36
C ASN A 678 -22.66 -51.12 -22.39
N LEU A 679 -22.02 -50.57 -21.36
CA LEU A 679 -22.60 -49.64 -20.40
C LEU A 679 -21.85 -48.30 -20.43
N GLU A 680 -22.58 -47.21 -20.23
CA GLU A 680 -22.06 -45.86 -19.99
C GLU A 680 -22.15 -45.57 -18.50
N LEU A 681 -21.03 -45.16 -17.90
CA LEU A 681 -20.94 -44.81 -16.50
C LEU A 681 -20.78 -43.30 -16.35
N THR A 682 -21.66 -42.66 -15.61
CA THR A 682 -21.56 -41.25 -15.27
C THR A 682 -21.72 -41.03 -13.78
N ARG A 683 -21.12 -39.97 -13.26
CA ARG A 683 -21.34 -39.53 -11.88
C ARG A 683 -21.28 -38.01 -11.77
N THR A 684 -22.02 -37.45 -10.83
CA THR A 684 -22.16 -36.01 -10.64
C THR A 684 -22.22 -35.64 -9.15
N LEU A 685 -21.93 -34.37 -8.85
CA LEU A 685 -22.00 -33.79 -7.51
C LEU A 685 -23.24 -32.91 -7.37
N SER A 686 -23.72 -32.73 -6.14
CA SER A 686 -24.79 -31.78 -5.82
C SER A 686 -24.39 -30.33 -6.10
N SER A 687 -25.39 -29.47 -6.31
CA SER A 687 -25.19 -28.07 -6.72
C SER A 687 -24.53 -27.16 -5.68
N ASN A 688 -24.40 -27.61 -4.42
CA ASN A 688 -23.69 -26.87 -3.39
C ASN A 688 -22.18 -27.10 -3.42
N VAL A 689 -21.71 -28.11 -4.18
CA VAL A 689 -20.31 -28.16 -4.58
C VAL A 689 -20.12 -27.16 -5.71
N SER A 690 -19.17 -26.23 -5.54
CA SER A 690 -18.91 -25.19 -6.53
C SER A 690 -18.46 -25.79 -7.87
N ALA A 691 -18.48 -24.99 -8.93
CA ALA A 691 -17.93 -25.40 -10.23
C ALA A 691 -16.44 -25.78 -10.16
N GLY A 692 -15.70 -25.29 -9.14
CA GLY A 692 -14.31 -25.66 -8.86
C GLY A 692 -14.16 -26.90 -7.97
N GLY A 693 -15.24 -27.63 -7.67
CA GLY A 693 -15.21 -28.82 -6.82
C GLY A 693 -15.17 -28.52 -5.31
N GLU A 694 -15.39 -27.27 -4.89
CA GLU A 694 -15.24 -26.85 -3.50
C GLU A 694 -16.55 -26.96 -2.70
N VAL A 695 -16.44 -27.39 -1.44
CA VAL A 695 -17.55 -27.45 -0.48
C VAL A 695 -17.03 -27.02 0.89
N ALA A 696 -17.87 -26.36 1.70
CA ALA A 696 -17.44 -26.02 3.06
C ALA A 696 -17.25 -27.30 3.89
N LYS A 697 -16.25 -27.30 4.76
CA LYS A 697 -16.05 -28.33 5.78
C LYS A 697 -17.32 -28.47 6.61
N ASP A 698 -17.64 -29.73 6.94
CA ASP A 698 -18.85 -30.16 7.64
C ASP A 698 -20.17 -29.90 6.87
N GLU A 699 -20.14 -29.23 5.71
CA GLU A 699 -21.28 -29.15 4.82
C GLU A 699 -21.45 -30.47 4.06
N ALA A 700 -22.70 -30.93 3.98
CA ALA A 700 -23.04 -32.16 3.30
C ALA A 700 -23.16 -31.95 1.79
N PHE A 701 -22.72 -32.93 1.01
CA PHE A 701 -22.89 -32.97 -0.44
C PHE A 701 -23.25 -34.37 -0.90
N THR A 702 -23.82 -34.45 -2.10
CA THR A 702 -24.34 -35.69 -2.69
C THR A 702 -23.50 -36.11 -3.88
N ILE A 703 -23.17 -37.39 -3.98
CA ILE A 703 -22.59 -38.00 -5.18
C ILE A 703 -23.65 -38.89 -5.82
N THR A 704 -23.98 -38.63 -7.08
CA THR A 704 -24.97 -39.40 -7.84
C THR A 704 -24.28 -40.26 -8.89
N TYR A 705 -24.58 -41.56 -8.91
CA TYR A 705 -24.06 -42.55 -9.85
C TYR A 705 -25.13 -42.93 -10.85
N SER A 706 -24.75 -43.09 -12.11
CA SER A 706 -25.65 -43.50 -13.19
C SER A 706 -24.98 -44.56 -14.06
N VAL A 707 -25.68 -45.68 -14.26
CA VAL A 707 -25.30 -46.78 -15.16
C VAL A 707 -26.32 -46.85 -16.27
N LYS A 708 -25.94 -46.41 -17.47
CA LYS A 708 -26.83 -46.36 -18.63
C LYS A 708 -26.48 -47.47 -19.63
N PRO A 709 -27.44 -48.31 -20.06
CA PRO A 709 -27.18 -49.27 -21.12
C PRO A 709 -27.02 -48.60 -22.48
N LYS A 710 -26.03 -49.04 -23.27
CA LYS A 710 -25.87 -48.64 -24.68
C LYS A 710 -26.47 -49.69 -25.60
N SER A 711 -27.05 -49.26 -26.71
CA SER A 711 -27.43 -50.17 -27.80
C SER A 711 -26.19 -50.83 -28.40
N ILE A 712 -26.30 -52.10 -28.77
CA ILE A 712 -25.17 -52.91 -29.25
C ILE A 712 -25.46 -53.33 -30.69
N PRO A 713 -24.70 -52.85 -31.68
CA PRO A 713 -24.81 -53.31 -33.06
C PRO A 713 -24.71 -54.84 -33.15
N PHE A 714 -25.51 -55.47 -34.02
CA PHE A 714 -25.59 -56.93 -34.10
C PHE A 714 -24.24 -57.59 -34.38
N ASP A 715 -23.40 -56.94 -35.20
CA ASP A 715 -22.03 -57.37 -35.51
C ASP A 715 -21.05 -57.24 -34.33
N GLN A 716 -21.34 -56.37 -33.36
CA GLN A 716 -20.53 -56.15 -32.15
C GLN A 716 -20.93 -57.03 -30.97
N ALA A 717 -22.09 -57.71 -31.02
CA ALA A 717 -22.56 -58.58 -29.94
C ALA A 717 -21.77 -59.90 -29.79
N GLY A 718 -20.85 -60.21 -30.71
CA GLY A 718 -20.11 -61.48 -30.76
C GLY A 718 -20.92 -62.60 -31.43
N THR A 719 -20.24 -63.42 -32.23
CA THR A 719 -20.90 -64.46 -33.06
C THR A 719 -21.70 -65.50 -32.27
N SER A 720 -21.31 -65.78 -31.02
CA SER A 720 -22.03 -66.69 -30.11
C SER A 720 -23.38 -66.16 -29.63
N ASN A 721 -23.59 -64.84 -29.68
CA ASN A 721 -24.79 -64.17 -29.16
C ASN A 721 -25.79 -63.82 -30.27
N GLN A 722 -25.31 -63.73 -31.51
CA GLN A 722 -26.09 -63.38 -32.71
C GLN A 722 -27.22 -64.37 -33.05
N SER A 723 -27.25 -65.56 -32.45
CA SER A 723 -28.32 -66.54 -32.63
C SER A 723 -29.56 -66.29 -31.75
N SER A 724 -29.50 -65.32 -30.84
CA SER A 724 -30.60 -65.01 -29.91
C SER A 724 -31.33 -63.71 -30.29
N GLU A 725 -32.66 -63.71 -30.20
CA GLU A 725 -33.48 -62.50 -30.36
C GLU A 725 -33.48 -61.61 -29.10
N ALA A 726 -33.06 -62.17 -27.95
CA ALA A 726 -32.93 -61.46 -26.69
C ALA A 726 -31.59 -61.78 -26.00
N LEU A 727 -30.93 -60.76 -25.48
CA LEU A 727 -29.67 -60.85 -24.75
C LEU A 727 -29.80 -60.19 -23.38
N THR A 728 -28.88 -60.46 -22.46
CA THR A 728 -28.83 -59.77 -21.17
C THR A 728 -27.39 -59.52 -20.73
N ILE A 729 -27.21 -58.39 -20.04
CA ILE A 729 -26.07 -58.14 -19.15
C ILE A 729 -26.56 -58.45 -17.74
N SER A 730 -25.88 -59.34 -17.02
CA SER A 730 -26.34 -59.83 -15.72
C SER A 730 -25.38 -59.55 -14.57
N ASP A 731 -25.90 -59.59 -13.34
CA ASP A 731 -25.13 -59.47 -12.10
C ASP A 731 -24.29 -58.19 -12.03
N ILE A 732 -24.91 -57.05 -12.39
CA ILE A 732 -24.30 -55.73 -12.35
C ILE A 732 -24.10 -55.35 -10.88
N ARG A 733 -22.85 -55.09 -10.48
CA ARG A 733 -22.48 -54.75 -9.11
C ARG A 733 -21.61 -53.50 -9.08
N PHE A 734 -22.03 -52.53 -8.29
CA PHE A 734 -21.27 -51.35 -7.93
C PHE A 734 -20.34 -51.64 -6.75
N LEU A 735 -19.13 -51.09 -6.79
CA LEU A 735 -18.16 -51.07 -5.70
C LEU A 735 -17.45 -49.72 -5.67
N GLU A 736 -17.29 -49.13 -4.49
CA GLU A 736 -16.43 -47.96 -4.28
C GLU A 736 -15.86 -47.94 -2.88
N THR A 737 -14.62 -47.47 -2.72
CA THR A 737 -14.05 -47.12 -1.42
C THR A 737 -13.90 -45.61 -1.32
N LEU A 738 -14.72 -44.99 -0.47
CA LEU A 738 -14.65 -43.57 -0.18
C LEU A 738 -13.37 -43.24 0.60
N PRO A 739 -12.73 -42.09 0.33
CA PRO A 739 -11.55 -41.65 1.06
C PRO A 739 -11.82 -41.40 2.55
N ALA A 740 -10.78 -41.54 3.38
CA ALA A 740 -10.83 -41.24 4.81
C ALA A 740 -11.21 -39.78 5.09
N ASN A 741 -11.84 -39.55 6.24
CA ASN A 741 -12.41 -38.30 6.78
C ASN A 741 -13.72 -37.82 6.11
N LEU A 742 -14.38 -38.69 5.34
CA LEU A 742 -15.77 -38.50 4.95
C LEU A 742 -16.69 -39.17 5.94
N ASP A 743 -17.64 -38.41 6.48
CA ASP A 743 -18.72 -38.91 7.30
C ASP A 743 -19.98 -39.10 6.46
N ARG A 744 -20.80 -40.10 6.80
CA ARG A 744 -22.14 -40.22 6.22
C ARG A 744 -23.03 -39.07 6.69
N ASN A 745 -23.84 -38.53 5.80
CA ASN A 745 -24.87 -37.57 6.14
C ASN A 745 -26.26 -38.22 6.02
N GLY A 746 -26.73 -38.83 7.11
CA GLY A 746 -27.97 -39.61 7.14
C GLY A 746 -27.75 -41.11 6.99
N ASP A 747 -28.83 -41.82 6.61
CA ASP A 747 -28.81 -43.26 6.36
C ASP A 747 -28.30 -43.58 4.96
N TRP A 748 -27.58 -44.69 4.80
CA TRP A 748 -27.15 -45.15 3.49
C TRP A 748 -28.35 -45.57 2.64
N PRO A 749 -28.29 -45.42 1.30
CA PRO A 749 -29.36 -45.83 0.41
C PRO A 749 -29.74 -47.30 0.56
N GLU A 750 -31.03 -47.61 0.37
CA GLU A 750 -31.53 -48.97 0.43
C GLU A 750 -30.74 -49.89 -0.53
N GLY A 751 -30.35 -51.07 -0.01
CA GLY A 751 -29.60 -52.09 -0.75
C GLY A 751 -28.08 -51.90 -0.84
N ILE A 752 -27.52 -50.82 -0.25
CA ILE A 752 -26.06 -50.66 -0.12
C ILE A 752 -25.53 -51.46 1.08
N SER A 753 -24.50 -52.26 0.84
CA SER A 753 -23.70 -52.91 1.89
C SER A 753 -22.45 -52.08 2.16
N VAL A 754 -22.21 -51.74 3.42
CA VAL A 754 -21.10 -50.87 3.85
C VAL A 754 -20.16 -51.61 4.80
N SER A 755 -18.86 -51.41 4.62
CA SER A 755 -17.81 -51.78 5.57
C SER A 755 -16.82 -50.62 5.76
N GLY A 756 -16.01 -50.63 6.83
CA GLY A 756 -15.11 -49.53 7.17
C GLY A 756 -15.75 -48.45 8.04
N ASN A 757 -15.08 -47.30 8.17
CA ASN A 757 -15.51 -46.15 8.98
C ASN A 757 -14.89 -44.85 8.46
N ALA A 758 -15.31 -43.71 8.99
CA ALA A 758 -14.82 -42.40 8.53
C ALA A 758 -13.30 -42.25 8.57
N SER A 759 -12.59 -42.79 9.58
CA SER A 759 -11.13 -42.64 9.70
C SER A 759 -10.34 -43.48 8.68
N SER A 760 -10.88 -44.61 8.22
CA SER A 760 -10.25 -45.49 7.24
C SER A 760 -10.83 -45.36 5.82
N GLY A 761 -11.98 -44.69 5.67
CA GLY A 761 -12.82 -44.75 4.49
C GLY A 761 -13.92 -45.82 4.59
N TYR A 762 -15.01 -45.61 3.86
CA TYR A 762 -16.13 -46.55 3.73
C TYR A 762 -16.04 -47.30 2.40
N THR A 763 -16.15 -48.63 2.41
CA THR A 763 -16.33 -49.43 1.19
C THR A 763 -17.81 -49.74 1.01
N LEU A 764 -18.38 -49.25 -0.09
CA LEU A 764 -19.77 -49.35 -0.50
C LEU A 764 -19.92 -50.38 -1.61
N SER A 765 -20.90 -51.27 -1.51
CA SER A 765 -21.25 -52.21 -2.58
C SER A 765 -22.76 -52.32 -2.77
N LYS A 766 -23.22 -52.39 -4.03
CA LYS A 766 -24.65 -52.47 -4.38
C LYS A 766 -24.87 -53.39 -5.58
N SER A 767 -25.85 -54.29 -5.49
CA SER A 767 -26.35 -55.03 -6.65
C SER A 767 -27.32 -54.15 -7.42
N LEU A 768 -27.06 -53.94 -8.72
CA LEU A 768 -27.89 -53.14 -9.64
C LEU A 768 -28.78 -54.00 -10.54
N GLY A 769 -28.67 -55.34 -10.44
CA GLY A 769 -29.53 -56.28 -11.17
C GLY A 769 -28.99 -56.66 -12.55
N SER A 770 -29.89 -56.82 -13.51
CA SER A 770 -29.58 -57.23 -14.89
C SER A 770 -30.35 -56.36 -15.88
N ILE A 771 -29.79 -56.16 -17.07
CA ILE A 771 -30.41 -55.41 -18.17
C ILE A 771 -30.68 -56.37 -19.33
N THR A 772 -31.89 -56.37 -19.87
CA THR A 772 -32.28 -57.19 -21.02
C THR A 772 -32.32 -56.34 -22.29
N TYR A 773 -31.97 -56.96 -23.41
CA TYR A 773 -31.89 -56.34 -24.73
C TYR A 773 -32.71 -57.17 -25.72
N THR A 774 -33.46 -56.49 -26.57
CA THR A 774 -34.20 -57.10 -27.67
C THR A 774 -33.60 -56.69 -29.01
N LEU A 775 -33.43 -57.65 -29.93
CA LEU A 775 -32.96 -57.38 -31.28
C LEU A 775 -34.02 -56.61 -32.08
N LYS A 776 -33.65 -55.42 -32.56
CA LYS A 776 -34.50 -54.55 -33.39
C LYS A 776 -33.74 -54.10 -34.63
N THR A 777 -34.46 -53.60 -35.63
CA THR A 777 -33.86 -52.89 -36.76
C THR A 777 -33.97 -51.39 -36.49
N VAL A 778 -32.85 -50.72 -36.30
CA VAL A 778 -32.75 -49.27 -36.09
C VAL A 778 -31.96 -48.70 -37.27
N ASP A 779 -32.54 -47.75 -37.99
CA ASP A 779 -31.93 -47.11 -39.18
C ASP A 779 -31.38 -48.11 -40.23
N GLY A 780 -32.08 -49.23 -40.42
CA GLY A 780 -31.70 -50.28 -41.37
C GLY A 780 -30.63 -51.26 -40.86
N VAL A 781 -30.12 -51.07 -39.64
CA VAL A 781 -29.10 -51.91 -39.00
C VAL A 781 -29.73 -52.74 -37.88
N LYS A 782 -29.47 -54.05 -37.88
CA LYS A 782 -29.84 -54.92 -36.75
C LYS A 782 -29.03 -54.52 -35.52
N THR A 783 -29.72 -54.21 -34.43
CA THR A 783 -29.15 -53.66 -33.21
C THR A 783 -29.89 -54.24 -32.00
N TYR A 784 -29.13 -54.71 -31.01
CA TYR A 784 -29.69 -55.05 -29.70
C TYR A 784 -29.95 -53.77 -28.92
N VAL A 785 -31.24 -53.47 -28.70
CA VAL A 785 -31.69 -52.27 -28.00
C VAL A 785 -32.11 -52.66 -26.58
N PRO A 786 -31.66 -51.96 -25.53
CA PRO A 786 -32.08 -52.27 -24.17
C PRO A 786 -33.59 -52.10 -24.02
N ASP A 787 -34.22 -53.03 -23.30
CA ASP A 787 -35.67 -53.01 -23.08
C ASP A 787 -36.09 -51.82 -22.21
N SER A 788 -35.22 -51.40 -21.30
CA SER A 788 -35.30 -50.14 -20.57
C SER A 788 -34.06 -49.30 -20.88
N PRO A 789 -34.19 -48.22 -21.66
CA PRO A 789 -33.06 -47.34 -21.99
C PRO A 789 -32.70 -46.36 -20.86
N ASP A 790 -33.52 -46.28 -19.81
CA ASP A 790 -33.32 -45.37 -18.69
C ASP A 790 -32.10 -45.81 -17.85
N PRO A 791 -31.30 -44.86 -17.35
CA PRO A 791 -30.16 -45.18 -16.49
C PRO A 791 -30.60 -45.72 -15.13
N ILE A 792 -29.82 -46.65 -14.57
CA ILE A 792 -29.93 -47.04 -13.17
C ILE A 792 -29.20 -45.99 -12.34
N VAL A 793 -29.93 -45.26 -11.49
CA VAL A 793 -29.41 -44.11 -10.72
C VAL A 793 -29.55 -44.35 -9.22
N PHE A 794 -28.51 -44.01 -8.45
CA PHE A 794 -28.57 -43.89 -6.99
C PHE A 794 -27.57 -42.85 -6.49
N SER A 795 -27.80 -42.31 -5.31
CA SER A 795 -26.96 -41.24 -4.73
C SER A 795 -26.51 -41.57 -3.32
N ILE A 796 -25.37 -41.03 -2.90
CA ILE A 796 -24.87 -41.12 -1.52
C ILE A 796 -24.65 -39.71 -0.97
N ASP A 797 -24.98 -39.50 0.31
CA ASP A 797 -24.81 -38.22 1.00
C ASP A 797 -23.69 -38.31 2.04
N VAL A 798 -22.70 -37.43 1.92
CA VAL A 798 -21.52 -37.40 2.77
C VAL A 798 -21.18 -35.97 3.19
N ARG A 799 -20.37 -35.82 4.24
CA ARG A 799 -19.78 -34.54 4.66
C ARG A 799 -18.29 -34.72 4.93
N ALA A 800 -17.49 -33.70 4.64
CA ALA A 800 -16.06 -33.72 4.88
C ALA A 800 -15.73 -33.17 6.28
N ALA A 801 -15.17 -34.01 7.16
CA ALA A 801 -14.84 -33.63 8.54
C ALA A 801 -13.53 -32.84 8.65
N VAL A 802 -12.70 -32.85 7.60
CA VAL A 802 -11.40 -32.16 7.55
C VAL A 802 -11.28 -31.40 6.23
N ALA A 803 -10.77 -30.18 6.28
CA ALA A 803 -10.45 -29.41 5.08
C ALA A 803 -9.25 -30.02 4.36
N LYS A 804 -9.48 -30.59 3.17
CA LYS A 804 -8.48 -31.20 2.26
C LYS A 804 -9.14 -31.56 0.93
N THR A 805 -8.33 -31.98 -0.04
CA THR A 805 -8.80 -32.63 -1.27
C THR A 805 -9.14 -34.10 -1.03
N TYR A 806 -10.30 -34.54 -1.52
CA TYR A 806 -10.79 -35.91 -1.48
C TYR A 806 -10.84 -36.47 -2.90
N HIS A 807 -10.17 -37.60 -3.13
CA HIS A 807 -10.13 -38.28 -4.41
C HIS A 807 -11.11 -39.46 -4.40
N PHE A 808 -11.96 -39.56 -5.43
CA PHE A 808 -12.89 -40.68 -5.61
C PHE A 808 -12.49 -41.47 -6.85
N ASP A 809 -11.47 -42.32 -6.76
CA ASP A 809 -10.82 -42.97 -7.89
C ASP A 809 -11.02 -44.50 -7.93
N THR A 810 -11.72 -45.06 -6.94
CA THR A 810 -11.91 -46.51 -6.78
C THR A 810 -13.28 -47.01 -7.22
N SER A 811 -14.10 -46.15 -7.83
CA SER A 811 -15.48 -46.45 -8.18
C SER A 811 -15.57 -47.30 -9.44
N GLU A 812 -16.17 -48.49 -9.33
CA GLU A 812 -16.29 -49.46 -10.42
C GLU A 812 -17.65 -50.16 -10.48
N VAL A 813 -17.98 -50.64 -11.68
CA VAL A 813 -19.10 -51.55 -11.95
C VAL A 813 -18.55 -52.83 -12.56
N SER A 814 -18.82 -53.95 -11.91
CA SER A 814 -18.51 -55.29 -12.43
C SER A 814 -19.79 -56.01 -12.84
N PHE A 815 -19.76 -56.70 -13.98
CA PHE A 815 -20.94 -57.41 -14.52
C PHE A 815 -20.53 -58.60 -15.37
N VAL A 816 -21.47 -59.50 -15.61
CA VAL A 816 -21.34 -60.52 -16.64
C VAL A 816 -21.80 -59.91 -17.96
N ASP A 817 -20.87 -59.86 -18.92
CA ASP A 817 -21.11 -59.22 -20.22
C ASP A 817 -22.18 -59.94 -21.04
N ILE A 818 -22.56 -59.33 -22.16
CA ILE A 818 -23.73 -59.73 -22.94
C ILE A 818 -23.74 -61.22 -23.29
N HIS A 819 -24.84 -61.89 -22.94
CA HIS A 819 -25.07 -63.30 -23.22
C HIS A 819 -26.56 -63.58 -23.50
N PRO A 820 -26.92 -64.73 -24.12
CA PRO A 820 -28.32 -65.08 -24.34
C PRO A 820 -29.09 -65.19 -23.03
N VAL A 821 -30.35 -64.77 -23.05
CA VAL A 821 -31.30 -64.97 -21.95
C VAL A 821 -31.64 -66.47 -21.88
N SER A 822 -30.81 -67.26 -21.21
CA SER A 822 -31.02 -68.72 -21.14
C SER A 822 -32.04 -69.09 -20.07
N ALA A 823 -33.06 -69.87 -20.44
CA ALA A 823 -33.95 -70.54 -19.52
C ALA A 823 -33.19 -71.70 -18.82
N ALA A 824 -32.83 -71.48 -17.55
CA ALA A 824 -32.46 -72.51 -16.55
C ALA A 824 -31.49 -73.64 -16.99
N SER A 825 -30.17 -73.40 -16.95
CA SER A 825 -29.15 -74.39 -16.49
C SER A 825 -27.73 -73.81 -16.41
N PRO A 826 -26.80 -74.46 -15.65
CA PRO A 826 -25.83 -73.76 -14.83
C PRO A 826 -24.52 -73.40 -15.54
N SER A 827 -24.06 -72.19 -15.24
CA SER A 827 -22.68 -71.68 -15.31
C SER A 827 -21.87 -71.99 -16.58
N PRO A 828 -21.88 -71.08 -17.57
CA PRO A 828 -20.62 -70.71 -18.19
C PRO A 828 -19.79 -69.93 -17.16
N LEU A 829 -18.49 -70.22 -17.05
CA LEU A 829 -17.50 -69.32 -16.47
C LEU A 829 -17.45 -68.06 -17.34
N SER A 830 -18.44 -67.18 -17.24
CA SER A 830 -18.42 -65.92 -17.97
C SER A 830 -17.43 -65.00 -17.27
N SER A 831 -16.40 -64.57 -18.01
CA SER A 831 -15.46 -63.54 -17.55
C SER A 831 -16.24 -62.28 -17.20
N ARG A 832 -16.10 -61.81 -15.95
CA ARG A 832 -16.67 -60.53 -15.53
C ARG A 832 -15.94 -59.39 -16.23
N THR A 833 -16.71 -58.47 -16.80
CA THR A 833 -16.22 -57.17 -17.28
C THR A 833 -16.29 -56.18 -16.12
N THR A 834 -15.25 -55.36 -15.96
CA THR A 834 -15.20 -54.29 -14.96
C THR A 834 -14.99 -52.97 -15.66
N LEU A 835 -15.81 -51.97 -15.33
CA LEU A 835 -15.74 -50.61 -15.85
C LEU A 835 -15.59 -49.63 -14.69
N SER A 836 -14.66 -48.70 -14.80
CA SER A 836 -14.50 -47.62 -13.81
C SER A 836 -15.33 -46.39 -14.18
N PHE A 837 -15.88 -45.72 -13.16
CA PHE A 837 -16.48 -44.39 -13.34
C PHE A 837 -15.41 -43.33 -13.66
N PRO A 838 -15.77 -42.21 -14.32
CA PRO A 838 -14.85 -41.11 -14.58
C PRO A 838 -14.29 -40.53 -13.28
N LYS A 839 -12.96 -40.39 -13.10
CA LYS A 839 -12.32 -39.85 -11.87
C LYS A 839 -12.83 -38.44 -11.49
N MET A 840 -12.81 -38.09 -10.20
CA MET A 840 -13.39 -36.85 -9.66
C MET A 840 -12.78 -36.53 -8.29
N THR A 841 -12.86 -35.26 -7.92
CA THR A 841 -12.30 -34.65 -6.72
C THR A 841 -13.34 -33.76 -6.05
N VAL A 842 -13.28 -33.68 -4.72
CA VAL A 842 -14.00 -32.68 -3.92
C VAL A 842 -13.02 -32.03 -2.95
N ILE A 843 -13.06 -30.71 -2.85
CA ILE A 843 -12.17 -29.93 -2.00
C ILE A 843 -12.98 -29.37 -0.85
N ALA A 844 -12.74 -29.89 0.35
CA ALA A 844 -13.34 -29.33 1.55
C ALA A 844 -12.51 -28.15 2.03
N VAL A 845 -13.14 -26.98 2.18
CA VAL A 845 -12.49 -25.73 2.65
C VAL A 845 -13.06 -25.31 4.00
N GLU A 846 -12.23 -24.77 4.90
CA GLU A 846 -12.73 -24.19 6.16
C GLU A 846 -13.69 -23.02 5.86
N ARG A 847 -14.82 -22.94 6.56
CA ARG A 847 -15.79 -21.85 6.36
C ARG A 847 -15.25 -20.58 7.03
N ASN A 848 -14.69 -19.67 6.24
CA ASN A 848 -14.14 -18.41 6.75
C ASN A 848 -15.26 -17.45 7.17
N THR A 849 -15.34 -17.10 8.47
CA THR A 849 -16.16 -15.97 8.93
C THR A 849 -15.47 -14.67 8.59
N ARG A 850 -15.90 -14.03 7.51
CA ARG A 850 -15.43 -12.69 7.10
C ARG A 850 -16.07 -11.64 8.01
N THR A 851 -15.27 -10.75 8.59
CA THR A 851 -15.77 -9.60 9.36
C THR A 851 -15.23 -8.31 8.77
N LEU A 852 -16.11 -7.35 8.52
CA LEU A 852 -15.75 -6.01 8.07
C LEU A 852 -16.33 -5.00 9.05
N SER A 853 -15.47 -4.13 9.56
CA SER A 853 -15.89 -2.98 10.37
C SER A 853 -15.42 -1.69 9.71
N LEU A 854 -16.23 -0.64 9.83
CA LEU A 854 -15.92 0.68 9.34
C LEU A 854 -15.95 1.67 10.50
N THR A 855 -14.83 2.35 10.70
CA THR A 855 -14.66 3.40 11.70
C THR A 855 -14.35 4.72 11.00
N ALA A 856 -14.72 5.83 11.65
CA ALA A 856 -14.35 7.16 11.25
C ALA A 856 -13.60 7.81 12.43
N ASP A 857 -12.63 8.65 12.14
CA ASP A 857 -11.94 9.47 13.14
C ASP A 857 -12.91 10.43 13.86
N LYS A 858 -13.97 10.87 13.17
CA LYS A 858 -15.05 11.68 13.72
C LYS A 858 -16.40 11.35 13.09
N ASP A 859 -17.45 11.37 13.91
CA ASP A 859 -18.85 11.19 13.47
C ASP A 859 -19.48 12.51 12.98
N LYS A 860 -18.82 13.63 13.27
CA LYS A 860 -19.24 14.99 12.90
C LYS A 860 -18.07 15.77 12.34
N ALA A 861 -18.31 16.47 11.24
CA ALA A 861 -17.34 17.35 10.59
C ALA A 861 -18.00 18.68 10.21
N VAL A 862 -17.21 19.68 9.86
CA VAL A 862 -17.72 20.90 9.21
C VAL A 862 -17.55 20.86 7.70
N VAL A 863 -18.24 21.75 6.99
CA VAL A 863 -18.14 21.85 5.53
C VAL A 863 -16.67 21.97 5.08
N ASN A 864 -16.29 21.22 4.05
CA ASN A 864 -14.94 21.07 3.50
C ASN A 864 -13.90 20.43 4.44
N GLU A 865 -14.27 20.05 5.66
CA GLU A 865 -13.39 19.30 6.53
C GLU A 865 -13.30 17.84 6.08
N SER A 866 -12.09 17.28 6.15
CA SER A 866 -11.84 15.88 5.81
C SER A 866 -12.07 14.98 7.03
N VAL A 867 -12.78 13.88 6.80
CA VAL A 867 -13.03 12.76 7.72
C VAL A 867 -12.23 11.56 7.25
N ALA A 868 -11.36 11.06 8.11
CA ALA A 868 -10.56 9.87 7.85
C ALA A 868 -11.35 8.62 8.25
N LEU A 869 -11.42 7.65 7.33
CA LEU A 869 -12.17 6.42 7.48
C LEU A 869 -11.19 5.26 7.47
N THR A 870 -11.38 4.33 8.42
CA THR A 870 -10.58 3.10 8.49
C THR A 870 -11.51 1.91 8.47
N ALA A 871 -11.32 1.03 7.49
CA ALA A 871 -11.99 -0.24 7.38
C ALA A 871 -11.05 -1.35 7.90
N ALA A 872 -11.50 -2.09 8.91
CA ALA A 872 -10.77 -3.26 9.39
C ALA A 872 -11.50 -4.52 8.90
N TYR A 873 -10.83 -5.21 7.98
CA TYR A 873 -11.21 -6.52 7.49
C TYR A 873 -10.39 -7.59 8.22
N SER A 874 -11.06 -8.59 8.78
CA SER A 874 -10.39 -9.71 9.44
C SER A 874 -10.74 -11.02 8.74
N HIS A 875 -9.70 -11.77 8.38
CA HIS A 875 -9.75 -13.14 7.85
C HIS A 875 -8.43 -13.85 8.17
N SER A 876 -8.46 -15.18 8.13
CA SER A 876 -7.27 -16.00 8.36
C SER A 876 -6.51 -16.33 7.07
N ASN A 877 -7.12 -16.27 5.88
CA ASN A 877 -6.48 -16.73 4.63
C ASN A 877 -6.87 -16.03 3.31
N ASP A 878 -7.82 -15.08 3.28
CA ASP A 878 -8.16 -14.33 2.07
C ASP A 878 -6.95 -13.55 1.50
N THR A 879 -6.71 -13.73 0.21
CA THR A 879 -5.81 -12.88 -0.57
C THR A 879 -6.65 -11.95 -1.45
N GLY A 880 -6.04 -10.89 -1.98
CA GLY A 880 -6.70 -9.94 -2.88
C GLY A 880 -7.96 -9.30 -2.36
N VAL A 881 -7.88 -8.88 -1.11
CA VAL A 881 -8.87 -8.02 -0.48
C VAL A 881 -8.95 -6.71 -1.27
N ARG A 882 -10.09 -6.47 -1.91
CA ARG A 882 -10.37 -5.24 -2.68
C ARG A 882 -11.44 -4.45 -1.95
N TYR A 883 -11.12 -3.20 -1.62
CA TYR A 883 -12.03 -2.27 -0.97
C TYR A 883 -12.63 -1.33 -2.02
N THR A 884 -13.96 -1.27 -2.06
CA THR A 884 -14.70 -0.31 -2.87
C THR A 884 -15.38 0.68 -1.94
N TRP A 885 -15.06 1.96 -2.11
CA TRP A 885 -15.59 3.04 -1.29
C TRP A 885 -16.68 3.80 -2.04
N SER A 886 -17.75 4.14 -1.34
CA SER A 886 -18.79 5.02 -1.86
C SER A 886 -19.33 5.90 -0.73
N ALA A 887 -19.76 7.11 -1.08
CA ALA A 887 -20.47 7.99 -0.18
C ALA A 887 -21.72 8.52 -0.89
N VAL A 888 -22.82 8.60 -0.15
CA VAL A 888 -24.08 9.19 -0.62
C VAL A 888 -24.58 10.22 0.37
N ASP A 889 -25.23 11.26 -0.15
CA ASP A 889 -25.99 12.18 0.68
C ASP A 889 -27.33 11.56 1.16
N ASN A 890 -28.08 12.31 1.97
CA ASN A 890 -29.38 11.90 2.49
C ASN A 890 -30.47 11.70 1.41
N THR A 891 -30.22 12.09 0.15
CA THR A 891 -31.10 11.85 -1.00
C THR A 891 -30.68 10.63 -1.82
N GLY A 892 -29.57 9.97 -1.45
CA GLY A 892 -28.99 8.85 -2.16
C GLY A 892 -28.11 9.25 -3.35
N LYS A 893 -27.77 10.54 -3.48
CA LYS A 893 -26.89 11.04 -4.56
C LYS A 893 -25.43 10.82 -4.18
N SER A 894 -24.64 10.32 -5.13
CA SER A 894 -23.21 10.06 -4.93
C SER A 894 -22.42 11.35 -4.66
N VAL A 895 -21.51 11.25 -3.69
CA VAL A 895 -20.59 12.31 -3.26
C VAL A 895 -19.16 11.80 -3.41
N PRO A 896 -18.20 12.66 -3.82
CA PRO A 896 -16.81 12.26 -3.95
C PRO A 896 -16.25 11.68 -2.64
N ILE A 897 -15.60 10.54 -2.74
CA ILE A 897 -14.80 9.92 -1.68
C ILE A 897 -13.50 9.44 -2.32
N THR A 898 -12.37 9.68 -1.65
CA THR A 898 -11.07 9.20 -2.13
C THR A 898 -10.61 8.11 -1.19
N GLY A 899 -10.65 6.87 -1.66
CA GLY A 899 -10.27 5.70 -0.88
C GLY A 899 -9.30 4.81 -1.63
N SER A 900 -8.38 4.21 -0.87
CA SER A 900 -7.47 3.18 -1.37
C SER A 900 -7.29 2.15 -0.27
N GLN A 901 -7.66 0.89 -0.56
CA GLN A 901 -7.59 -0.20 0.42
C GLN A 901 -8.37 0.15 1.71
N GLY A 902 -8.01 -0.41 2.86
CA GLY A 902 -8.71 -0.23 4.14
C GLY A 902 -8.74 1.20 4.71
N SER A 903 -8.45 2.23 3.90
CA SER A 903 -8.53 3.63 4.31
C SER A 903 -9.18 4.50 3.24
N ALA A 904 -9.95 5.50 3.68
CA ALA A 904 -10.50 6.52 2.81
C ALA A 904 -10.57 7.89 3.50
N SER A 905 -10.70 8.93 2.67
CA SER A 905 -10.95 10.30 3.08
C SER A 905 -12.24 10.79 2.45
N PHE A 906 -13.14 11.28 3.29
CA PHE A 906 -14.43 11.83 2.91
C PHE A 906 -14.51 13.32 3.30
N SER A 907 -15.04 14.16 2.42
CA SER A 907 -15.33 15.57 2.72
C SER A 907 -16.58 15.98 1.95
N ALA A 908 -17.42 16.83 2.54
CA ALA A 908 -18.59 17.37 1.87
C ALA A 908 -18.54 18.89 1.81
N ASP A 909 -18.96 19.45 0.68
CA ASP A 909 -19.03 20.89 0.41
C ASP A 909 -20.39 21.51 0.78
N LYS A 910 -21.26 20.72 1.41
CA LYS A 910 -22.58 21.10 1.90
C LYS A 910 -22.85 20.42 3.24
N THR A 911 -23.69 21.02 4.08
CA THR A 911 -24.15 20.35 5.29
C THR A 911 -25.15 19.24 5.00
N GLY A 912 -25.20 18.25 5.88
CA GLY A 912 -26.09 17.11 5.72
C GLY A 912 -25.59 15.86 6.44
N LYS A 913 -26.40 14.81 6.33
CA LYS A 913 -26.02 13.45 6.73
C LYS A 913 -25.56 12.69 5.50
N TYR A 914 -24.41 12.04 5.62
CA TYR A 914 -23.80 11.26 4.55
C TYR A 914 -23.60 9.83 5.02
N THR A 915 -23.99 8.88 4.18
CA THR A 915 -23.71 7.46 4.44
C THR A 915 -22.50 7.06 3.62
N VAL A 916 -21.42 6.74 4.31
CA VAL A 916 -20.24 6.15 3.71
C VAL A 916 -20.37 4.64 3.78
N THR A 917 -20.12 3.97 2.66
CA THR A 917 -20.14 2.52 2.55
C THR A 917 -18.78 2.06 2.04
N VAL A 918 -18.19 1.10 2.76
CA VAL A 918 -17.07 0.31 2.26
C VAL A 918 -17.58 -1.09 1.96
N SER A 919 -17.27 -1.57 0.76
CA SER A 919 -17.47 -2.95 0.37
C SER A 919 -16.12 -3.63 0.26
N VAL A 920 -16.03 -4.87 0.74
CA VAL A 920 -14.86 -5.71 0.58
C VAL A 920 -15.25 -6.96 -0.20
N THR A 921 -14.49 -7.20 -1.27
CA THR A 921 -14.40 -8.51 -1.92
C THR A 921 -13.02 -9.10 -1.65
N SER A 922 -12.89 -10.41 -1.77
CA SER A 922 -11.59 -11.07 -1.75
C SER A 922 -11.48 -12.04 -2.90
N ASP A 923 -10.28 -12.54 -3.15
CA ASP A 923 -10.08 -13.50 -4.23
C ASP A 923 -10.82 -14.82 -4.01
N GLN A 924 -11.08 -15.15 -2.75
CA GLN A 924 -11.80 -16.35 -2.32
C GLN A 924 -13.31 -16.13 -2.21
N SER A 925 -13.77 -14.87 -2.28
CA SER A 925 -15.19 -14.55 -2.26
C SER A 925 -15.50 -13.23 -2.97
N ILE A 926 -16.11 -13.35 -4.14
CA ILE A 926 -16.63 -12.23 -4.94
C ILE A 926 -17.91 -11.62 -4.37
N GLU A 927 -18.55 -12.24 -3.36
CA GLU A 927 -19.67 -11.63 -2.66
C GLU A 927 -19.19 -10.50 -1.73
N ASP A 928 -19.73 -9.31 -1.96
CA ASP A 928 -19.50 -8.11 -1.16
C ASP A 928 -19.90 -8.30 0.31
N ILE A 929 -18.95 -8.13 1.23
CA ILE A 929 -19.28 -7.78 2.62
C ILE A 929 -19.21 -6.27 2.75
N THR A 930 -20.26 -5.66 3.30
CA THR A 930 -20.35 -4.19 3.40
C THR A 930 -20.38 -3.74 4.85
N ALA A 931 -19.77 -2.59 5.11
CA ALA A 931 -19.91 -1.85 6.36
C ALA A 931 -20.25 -0.39 6.04
N THR A 932 -21.13 0.18 6.85
CA THR A 932 -21.62 1.56 6.65
C THR A 932 -21.36 2.43 7.87
N LYS A 933 -21.16 3.72 7.64
CA LYS A 933 -20.95 4.73 8.67
C LYS A 933 -21.68 6.01 8.27
N GLU A 934 -22.48 6.56 9.19
CA GLU A 934 -23.13 7.86 9.01
C GLU A 934 -22.19 8.97 9.51
N ILE A 935 -21.95 9.98 8.67
CA ILE A 935 -21.18 11.19 8.99
C ILE A 935 -22.10 12.39 8.89
N THR A 936 -22.12 13.24 9.93
CA THR A 936 -22.89 14.49 9.91
C THR A 936 -21.98 15.68 9.64
N VAL A 937 -22.23 16.42 8.56
CA VAL A 937 -21.47 17.62 8.18
C VAL A 937 -22.30 18.87 8.51
N GLY A 938 -21.71 19.81 9.26
CA GLY A 938 -22.37 21.03 9.75
C GLY A 938 -21.54 22.31 9.61
N LEU A 939 -21.93 23.36 10.33
CA LEU A 939 -21.19 24.61 10.49
C LEU A 939 -20.79 24.79 11.97
N ASN A 940 -19.71 25.52 12.24
CA ASN A 940 -19.32 25.93 13.60
C ASN A 940 -20.16 27.12 14.08
N SER A 941 -20.30 28.14 13.23
CA SER A 941 -21.06 29.34 13.55
C SER A 941 -21.62 30.03 12.30
N LEU A 942 -22.56 30.95 12.52
CA LEU A 942 -23.17 31.77 11.48
C LEU A 942 -23.39 33.19 12.02
N THR A 943 -22.89 34.18 11.28
CA THR A 943 -22.97 35.59 11.67
C THR A 943 -23.40 36.48 10.49
N ILE A 944 -23.71 37.75 10.75
CA ILE A 944 -24.17 38.73 9.75
C ILE A 944 -23.11 39.84 9.60
N GLY A 945 -22.67 40.09 8.36
CA GLY A 945 -21.65 41.08 7.99
C GLY A 945 -22.12 42.55 8.01
N TYR A 946 -21.14 43.45 8.11
CA TYR A 946 -21.21 44.86 8.52
C TYR A 946 -22.13 45.77 7.69
N LEU A 947 -23.25 46.20 8.31
CA LEU A 947 -23.88 47.53 8.27
C LEU A 947 -25.07 47.50 9.25
N SER A 948 -24.98 48.17 10.41
CA SER A 948 -26.03 48.13 11.45
C SER A 948 -27.02 49.30 11.40
N THR A 949 -26.98 50.09 10.32
CA THR A 949 -27.76 51.33 10.22
C THR A 949 -28.18 51.59 8.78
N VAL A 950 -29.45 51.93 8.60
CA VAL A 950 -30.06 52.30 7.31
C VAL A 950 -30.93 53.54 7.52
N TYR A 951 -30.92 54.46 6.56
CA TYR A 951 -31.85 55.60 6.62
C TYR A 951 -33.19 55.22 5.98
N VAL A 952 -34.28 55.86 6.43
CA VAL A 952 -35.61 55.72 5.81
C VAL A 952 -35.51 55.91 4.28
N ASP A 953 -36.15 55.02 3.54
CA ASP A 953 -36.16 54.89 2.07
C ASP A 953 -34.85 54.47 1.40
N ASN A 954 -33.77 54.28 2.14
CA ASN A 954 -32.51 53.71 1.62
C ASN A 954 -32.44 52.19 1.87
N THR A 955 -31.53 51.53 1.13
CA THR A 955 -31.20 50.10 1.28
C THR A 955 -29.78 49.89 1.76
N ILE A 956 -29.54 48.80 2.48
CA ILE A 956 -28.21 48.26 2.82
C ILE A 956 -28.12 46.80 2.39
N THR A 957 -26.91 46.33 2.08
CA THR A 957 -26.67 44.90 1.79
C THR A 957 -26.17 44.19 3.03
N LEU A 958 -26.82 43.09 3.39
CA LEU A 958 -26.44 42.19 4.47
C LEU A 958 -25.83 40.93 3.87
N THR A 959 -24.82 40.37 4.53
CA THR A 959 -24.12 39.15 4.07
C THR A 959 -24.07 38.13 5.20
N ALA A 960 -24.44 36.89 4.92
CA ALA A 960 -24.28 35.77 5.83
C ALA A 960 -22.82 35.31 5.82
N ILE A 961 -22.22 35.18 7.00
CA ILE A 961 -20.83 34.79 7.20
C ILE A 961 -20.86 33.47 8.00
N PRO A 962 -20.86 32.31 7.30
CA PRO A 962 -20.69 31.01 7.95
C PRO A 962 -19.23 30.79 8.36
N ASP A 963 -19.03 29.93 9.35
CA ASP A 963 -17.72 29.38 9.72
C ASP A 963 -17.82 27.85 9.74
N PRO A 964 -17.07 27.11 8.91
CA PRO A 964 -16.20 27.60 7.83
C PRO A 964 -17.01 28.15 6.64
N ASP A 965 -16.32 28.68 5.61
CA ASP A 965 -17.00 29.21 4.42
C ASP A 965 -17.79 28.11 3.67
N ALA A 966 -19.05 28.42 3.35
CA ALA A 966 -20.03 27.45 2.86
C ALA A 966 -20.88 28.02 1.70
N ASP A 967 -20.25 28.24 0.55
CA ASP A 967 -20.89 28.87 -0.62
C ASP A 967 -22.06 28.10 -1.23
N LYS A 968 -22.11 26.78 -1.03
CA LYS A 968 -23.17 25.91 -1.57
C LYS A 968 -24.35 25.71 -0.62
N GLU A 969 -24.31 26.36 0.54
CA GLU A 969 -25.38 26.26 1.55
C GLU A 969 -26.56 27.19 1.23
N GLN A 970 -27.74 26.83 1.74
CA GLN A 970 -28.92 27.69 1.67
C GLN A 970 -29.05 28.55 2.93
N TYR A 971 -29.28 29.85 2.72
CA TYR A 971 -29.41 30.84 3.78
C TYR A 971 -30.80 31.44 3.76
N GLU A 972 -31.48 31.41 4.90
CA GLU A 972 -32.82 31.93 5.09
C GLU A 972 -32.77 33.07 6.12
N TRP A 973 -33.25 34.24 5.73
CA TRP A 973 -33.25 35.45 6.55
C TRP A 973 -34.65 35.74 7.04
N HIS A 974 -34.77 36.13 8.31
CA HIS A 974 -36.05 36.42 8.94
C HIS A 974 -35.95 37.67 9.80
N LEU A 975 -37.02 38.48 9.81
CA LEU A 975 -37.28 39.41 10.91
C LEU A 975 -37.59 38.59 12.17
N VAL A 976 -36.96 38.93 13.30
CA VAL A 976 -37.24 38.27 14.59
C VAL A 976 -38.68 38.57 15.05
N ASN A 977 -39.19 39.76 14.71
CA ASN A 977 -40.57 40.15 14.93
C ASN A 977 -41.18 40.63 13.61
N GLU A 978 -42.15 39.89 13.06
CA GLU A 978 -42.79 40.24 11.79
C GLU A 978 -43.42 41.65 11.80
N ALA A 979 -43.85 42.16 12.96
CA ALA A 979 -44.40 43.51 13.07
C ALA A 979 -43.37 44.62 12.79
N ASP A 980 -42.07 44.30 12.85
CA ASP A 980 -41.00 45.25 12.55
C ASP A 980 -40.90 45.57 11.05
N ILE A 981 -41.63 44.85 10.20
CA ILE A 981 -41.76 45.16 8.76
C ILE A 981 -42.24 46.58 8.51
N ASN A 982 -42.95 47.20 9.46
CA ASN A 982 -43.39 48.60 9.39
C ASN A 982 -42.22 49.60 9.49
N TYR A 983 -41.09 49.18 10.07
CA TYR A 983 -39.89 49.99 10.23
C TYR A 983 -38.82 49.63 9.21
N GLY A 984 -38.71 48.38 8.77
CA GLY A 984 -37.81 47.95 7.71
C GLY A 984 -37.93 46.46 7.38
N GLY A 985 -37.54 46.08 6.16
CA GLY A 985 -37.60 44.68 5.72
C GLY A 985 -36.73 44.39 4.50
N PHE A 986 -36.63 43.11 4.13
CA PHE A 986 -35.84 42.66 3.00
C PHE A 986 -36.51 43.06 1.67
N THR A 987 -35.74 43.47 0.66
CA THR A 987 -36.30 43.86 -0.63
C THR A 987 -36.56 42.65 -1.53
N ASP A 988 -37.66 42.70 -2.29
CA ASP A 988 -37.90 41.77 -3.38
C ASP A 988 -37.46 42.34 -4.74
N ASN A 989 -37.54 41.50 -5.78
CA ASN A 989 -37.13 41.86 -7.15
C ASN A 989 -37.91 43.05 -7.76
N GLN A 990 -38.96 43.54 -7.09
CA GLN A 990 -39.77 44.69 -7.50
C GLN A 990 -39.57 45.90 -6.58
N GLY A 991 -38.66 45.82 -5.59
CA GLY A 991 -38.36 46.87 -4.63
C GLY A 991 -39.34 46.98 -3.45
N GLY A 992 -40.26 46.01 -3.30
CA GLY A 992 -41.16 45.89 -2.15
C GLY A 992 -40.47 45.23 -0.95
N THR A 993 -40.97 45.47 0.27
CA THR A 993 -40.37 44.93 1.51
C THR A 993 -41.08 43.68 2.02
N LYS A 994 -40.32 42.68 2.49
CA LYS A 994 -40.78 41.40 3.04
C LYS A 994 -40.10 41.08 4.37
N ALA A 995 -40.76 40.24 5.17
CA ALA A 995 -40.22 39.76 6.45
C ALA A 995 -39.13 38.68 6.27
N ASP A 996 -39.13 38.00 5.12
CA ASP A 996 -38.23 36.89 4.83
C ASP A 996 -37.49 37.08 3.50
N ALA A 997 -36.27 36.56 3.43
CA ALA A 997 -35.48 36.52 2.20
C ALA A 997 -34.56 35.29 2.17
N THR A 998 -34.05 34.94 0.99
CA THR A 998 -33.10 33.84 0.83
C THR A 998 -31.85 34.26 0.06
N GLY A 999 -30.72 33.62 0.37
CA GLY A 999 -29.44 33.84 -0.29
C GLY A 999 -28.32 34.32 0.63
N LYS A 1000 -27.06 34.10 0.24
CA LYS A 1000 -25.88 34.50 1.02
C LYS A 1000 -25.78 36.02 1.22
N LYS A 1001 -26.36 36.81 0.30
CA LYS A 1001 -26.49 38.27 0.39
C LYS A 1001 -27.93 38.69 0.15
N VAL A 1002 -28.44 39.59 0.98
CA VAL A 1002 -29.79 40.16 0.86
C VAL A 1002 -29.75 41.67 1.04
N GLU A 1003 -30.72 42.36 0.47
CA GLU A 1003 -30.89 43.81 0.65
C GLU A 1003 -31.98 44.09 1.69
N PHE A 1004 -31.75 45.08 2.54
CA PHE A 1004 -32.68 45.52 3.59
C PHE A 1004 -33.01 47.00 3.44
N LYS A 1005 -34.29 47.36 3.40
CA LYS A 1005 -34.79 48.72 3.24
C LYS A 1005 -35.35 49.28 4.53
N GLY A 1006 -34.97 50.50 4.88
CA GLY A 1006 -35.62 51.26 5.97
C GLY A 1006 -36.94 51.90 5.52
N ILE A 1007 -37.98 51.82 6.34
CA ILE A 1007 -39.33 52.38 6.06
C ILE A 1007 -39.71 53.46 7.07
N GLN A 1008 -39.51 53.20 8.37
CA GLN A 1008 -39.77 54.17 9.44
C GLN A 1008 -38.68 54.11 10.52
N PRO A 1009 -38.42 55.22 11.23
CA PRO A 1009 -37.36 55.26 12.23
C PRO A 1009 -37.60 54.24 13.36
N SER A 1010 -36.58 53.44 13.67
CA SER A 1010 -36.57 52.47 14.75
C SER A 1010 -35.13 52.19 15.18
N ALA A 1011 -34.89 52.08 16.48
CA ALA A 1011 -33.56 51.76 17.01
C ALA A 1011 -33.30 50.24 17.11
N GLY A 1012 -34.26 49.38 16.69
CA GLY A 1012 -34.32 48.02 17.20
C GLY A 1012 -34.88 46.95 16.26
N VAL A 1013 -34.84 47.11 14.93
CA VAL A 1013 -35.29 46.04 14.03
C VAL A 1013 -34.30 44.88 14.10
N GLN A 1014 -34.74 43.73 14.58
CA GLN A 1014 -33.88 42.56 14.74
C GLN A 1014 -34.09 41.56 13.60
N ILE A 1015 -32.98 41.06 13.08
CA ILE A 1015 -32.96 40.04 12.04
C ILE A 1015 -32.08 38.86 12.44
N VAL A 1016 -32.36 37.71 11.87
CA VAL A 1016 -31.52 36.51 11.97
C VAL A 1016 -31.34 35.89 10.59
N VAL A 1017 -30.27 35.13 10.42
CA VAL A 1017 -30.09 34.23 9.29
C VAL A 1017 -29.94 32.80 9.80
N THR A 1018 -30.58 31.85 9.15
CA THR A 1018 -30.50 30.42 9.44
C THR A 1018 -29.89 29.71 8.25
N ALA A 1019 -28.93 28.82 8.52
CA ALA A 1019 -28.36 27.89 7.55
C ALA A 1019 -27.95 26.61 8.28
N ALA A 1020 -28.12 25.44 7.66
CA ALA A 1020 -27.71 24.15 8.24
C ALA A 1020 -28.25 23.87 9.66
N GLY A 1021 -29.44 24.38 10.00
CA GLY A 1021 -30.02 24.25 11.34
C GLY A 1021 -29.37 25.14 12.42
N ILE A 1022 -28.45 26.02 12.05
CA ILE A 1022 -27.86 27.04 12.92
C ILE A 1022 -28.48 28.39 12.59
N THR A 1023 -29.01 29.06 13.60
CA THR A 1023 -29.50 30.43 13.50
C THR A 1023 -28.47 31.38 14.09
N SER A 1024 -28.14 32.44 13.36
CA SER A 1024 -27.25 33.49 13.85
C SER A 1024 -27.83 34.14 15.12
N PRO A 1025 -26.99 34.73 15.98
CA PRO A 1025 -27.49 35.67 16.98
C PRO A 1025 -28.33 36.78 16.32
N PRO A 1026 -29.37 37.31 17.01
CA PRO A 1026 -30.13 38.45 16.51
C PRO A 1026 -29.22 39.65 16.22
N PHE A 1027 -29.27 40.15 14.99
CA PHE A 1027 -28.54 41.32 14.54
C PHE A 1027 -29.50 42.52 14.47
N THR A 1028 -29.15 43.59 15.17
CA THR A 1028 -29.99 44.79 15.27
C THR A 1028 -29.64 45.81 14.20
N ILE A 1029 -30.62 46.17 13.38
CA ILE A 1029 -30.55 47.26 12.42
C ILE A 1029 -31.26 48.49 13.00
N LYS A 1030 -30.55 49.61 12.99
CA LYS A 1030 -31.11 50.92 13.32
C LYS A 1030 -31.62 51.60 12.05
N VAL A 1031 -32.93 51.82 11.96
CA VAL A 1031 -33.53 52.63 10.91
C VAL A 1031 -33.58 54.08 11.40
N LEU A 1032 -32.85 54.98 10.75
CA LEU A 1032 -32.76 56.39 11.14
C LEU A 1032 -33.51 57.29 10.18
N SER A 1033 -34.07 58.39 10.69
CA SER A 1033 -34.51 59.49 9.82
C SER A 1033 -33.31 60.10 9.10
N GLU A 1034 -33.51 60.54 7.85
CA GLU A 1034 -32.49 61.34 7.17
C GLU A 1034 -32.22 62.66 7.93
N PRO A 1035 -30.95 63.03 8.16
CA PRO A 1035 -30.58 64.07 9.12
C PRO A 1035 -30.72 65.50 8.55
N ASN A 1036 -31.06 66.48 9.40
CA ASN A 1036 -31.00 67.89 9.02
C ASN A 1036 -29.53 68.35 8.84
N LEU A 1037 -29.32 69.46 8.12
CA LEU A 1037 -27.99 70.01 7.80
C LEU A 1037 -27.75 71.37 8.48
N GLU A 1038 -26.52 71.63 8.89
CA GLU A 1038 -26.03 72.96 9.27
C GLU A 1038 -24.59 73.22 8.80
N PHE A 1039 -24.22 74.49 8.70
CA PHE A 1039 -22.82 74.88 8.59
C PHE A 1039 -22.26 75.25 9.95
N SER A 1040 -21.02 74.86 10.24
CA SER A 1040 -20.31 75.24 11.45
C SER A 1040 -18.84 75.57 11.13
N PRO A 1041 -18.44 76.86 11.10
CA PRO A 1041 -19.28 78.04 11.28
C PRO A 1041 -20.25 78.25 10.08
N ASP A 1042 -21.33 79.00 10.28
CA ASP A 1042 -22.30 79.38 9.24
C ASP A 1042 -21.96 80.71 8.53
N TYR A 1043 -20.78 81.26 8.83
CA TYR A 1043 -20.25 82.50 8.27
C TYR A 1043 -18.74 82.42 7.99
N GLY A 1044 -18.27 83.15 6.98
CA GLY A 1044 -16.85 83.41 6.80
C GLY A 1044 -16.54 84.64 5.94
N GLU A 1045 -15.24 84.89 5.78
CA GLU A 1045 -14.68 86.00 4.99
C GLU A 1045 -13.62 85.46 4.02
N ILE A 1046 -13.61 86.00 2.80
CA ILE A 1046 -12.65 85.62 1.74
C ILE A 1046 -12.18 86.86 0.98
N SER A 1047 -10.93 86.88 0.54
CA SER A 1047 -10.44 87.96 -0.32
C SER A 1047 -10.79 87.72 -1.79
N ILE A 1048 -10.80 88.78 -2.61
CA ILE A 1048 -10.85 88.65 -4.07
C ILE A 1048 -9.71 87.72 -4.55
N ASP A 1049 -10.03 86.84 -5.51
CA ASP A 1049 -9.17 85.80 -6.10
C ASP A 1049 -8.73 84.67 -5.16
N GLN A 1050 -9.20 84.63 -3.91
CA GLN A 1050 -9.03 83.48 -3.01
C GLN A 1050 -10.17 82.47 -3.18
N SER A 1051 -9.90 81.22 -2.80
CA SER A 1051 -10.88 80.14 -2.84
C SER A 1051 -10.77 79.14 -1.68
N PHE A 1052 -11.87 78.53 -1.27
CA PHE A 1052 -11.87 77.40 -0.33
C PHE A 1052 -13.04 76.43 -0.58
N ASN A 1053 -12.93 75.22 -0.03
CA ASN A 1053 -13.96 74.19 -0.13
C ASN A 1053 -15.01 74.35 0.97
N LEU A 1054 -16.22 74.77 0.60
CA LEU A 1054 -17.34 74.97 1.52
C LEU A 1054 -17.87 73.67 2.14
N TYR A 1055 -17.71 72.53 1.45
CA TYR A 1055 -18.23 71.24 1.92
C TYR A 1055 -17.67 70.86 3.30
N SER A 1056 -16.42 71.24 3.58
CA SER A 1056 -15.72 70.92 4.84
C SER A 1056 -16.35 71.55 6.09
N PHE A 1057 -17.26 72.52 5.93
CA PHE A 1057 -17.98 73.18 7.01
C PHE A 1057 -19.42 72.68 7.17
N LEU A 1058 -19.89 71.76 6.32
CA LEU A 1058 -21.26 71.24 6.34
C LEU A 1058 -21.34 69.98 7.19
N HIS A 1059 -22.27 69.97 8.16
CA HIS A 1059 -22.48 68.86 9.09
C HIS A 1059 -23.95 68.45 9.14
N THR A 1060 -24.20 67.20 9.54
CA THR A 1060 -25.54 66.76 9.98
C THR A 1060 -25.81 67.31 11.38
N ILE A 1061 -27.08 67.46 11.79
CA ILE A 1061 -27.45 67.99 13.13
C ILE A 1061 -27.98 66.89 14.06
N ASN A 1062 -28.72 65.92 13.52
CA ASN A 1062 -29.40 64.90 14.31
C ASN A 1062 -29.28 63.53 13.63
N PRO A 1063 -28.23 62.74 13.92
CA PRO A 1063 -27.11 63.05 14.83
C PRO A 1063 -26.12 64.07 14.23
N TYR A 1064 -25.39 64.79 15.09
CA TYR A 1064 -24.33 65.69 14.64
C TYR A 1064 -23.11 64.93 14.12
N GLY A 1065 -22.58 65.29 12.96
CA GLY A 1065 -21.42 64.60 12.37
C GLY A 1065 -21.19 64.90 10.89
N ASP A 1066 -20.32 64.10 10.28
CA ASP A 1066 -19.98 64.21 8.86
C ASP A 1066 -21.16 63.78 7.96
N ILE A 1067 -21.24 64.37 6.76
CA ILE A 1067 -22.28 64.03 5.78
C ILE A 1067 -22.04 62.61 5.25
N PRO A 1068 -22.99 61.66 5.44
CA PRO A 1068 -22.85 60.33 4.87
C PRO A 1068 -22.73 60.37 3.34
N SER A 1069 -21.95 59.46 2.76
CA SER A 1069 -21.73 59.41 1.30
C SER A 1069 -23.02 59.31 0.50
N SER A 1070 -24.00 58.54 0.99
CA SER A 1070 -25.34 58.42 0.39
C SER A 1070 -26.15 59.72 0.40
N LEU A 1071 -25.84 60.64 1.32
CA LEU A 1071 -26.49 61.95 1.42
C LEU A 1071 -25.77 63.01 0.59
N ALA A 1072 -24.44 62.95 0.53
CA ALA A 1072 -23.61 63.86 -0.27
C ALA A 1072 -24.05 63.92 -1.75
N GLU A 1073 -24.49 62.79 -2.30
CA GLU A 1073 -25.00 62.66 -3.68
C GLU A 1073 -26.29 63.44 -3.95
N LYS A 1074 -27.08 63.72 -2.90
CA LYS A 1074 -28.38 64.39 -3.01
C LYS A 1074 -28.27 65.91 -2.82
N LEU A 1075 -27.10 66.45 -2.47
CA LEU A 1075 -26.92 67.85 -2.13
C LEU A 1075 -26.91 68.77 -3.36
N VAL A 1076 -27.76 69.79 -3.32
CA VAL A 1076 -27.88 70.82 -4.35
C VAL A 1076 -27.42 72.16 -3.78
N TRP A 1077 -26.39 72.75 -4.39
CA TRP A 1077 -25.74 73.98 -3.94
C TRP A 1077 -26.08 75.15 -4.86
N ARG A 1078 -26.39 76.33 -4.28
CA ARG A 1078 -26.67 77.56 -5.04
C ARG A 1078 -26.37 78.82 -4.23
N ILE A 1079 -26.03 79.90 -4.92
CA ILE A 1079 -26.03 81.26 -4.33
C ILE A 1079 -27.49 81.71 -4.23
N GLU A 1080 -27.90 82.23 -3.07
CA GLU A 1080 -29.28 82.65 -2.78
C GLU A 1080 -29.53 84.09 -3.24
N GLY A 1081 -30.49 84.29 -4.15
CA GLY A 1081 -30.88 85.58 -4.71
C GLY A 1081 -30.53 85.75 -6.19
N ASN A 1082 -31.31 86.55 -6.93
CA ASN A 1082 -31.02 86.91 -8.33
C ASN A 1082 -30.19 88.19 -8.36
N HIS A 1083 -28.87 88.05 -8.23
CA HIS A 1083 -27.94 89.17 -8.32
C HIS A 1083 -27.34 89.22 -9.73
N GLU A 1084 -27.52 90.34 -10.48
CA GLU A 1084 -26.95 90.51 -11.83
C GLU A 1084 -25.41 90.37 -11.86
N ALA A 1085 -24.75 90.52 -10.71
CA ALA A 1085 -23.37 90.14 -10.51
C ALA A 1085 -23.15 89.68 -9.04
N PRO A 1086 -22.93 88.40 -8.74
CA PRO A 1086 -22.65 87.97 -7.37
C PRO A 1086 -21.24 88.38 -6.92
N ALA A 1087 -20.99 88.44 -5.60
CA ALA A 1087 -19.67 88.72 -5.04
C ALA A 1087 -18.72 87.51 -5.11
N VAL A 1088 -19.28 86.30 -5.22
CA VAL A 1088 -18.55 85.03 -5.34
C VAL A 1088 -19.00 84.22 -6.55
N THR A 1089 -18.17 83.26 -6.97
CA THR A 1089 -18.59 82.14 -7.82
C THR A 1089 -18.63 80.86 -7.01
N LEU A 1090 -19.54 79.95 -7.37
CA LEU A 1090 -19.71 78.65 -6.72
C LEU A 1090 -19.51 77.54 -7.77
N GLN A 1091 -18.55 76.66 -7.54
CA GLN A 1091 -18.24 75.52 -8.41
C GLN A 1091 -18.31 74.21 -7.63
N VAL A 1092 -19.25 73.36 -7.98
CA VAL A 1092 -19.35 71.98 -7.45
C VAL A 1092 -18.58 71.06 -8.40
N LYS A 1093 -17.40 70.60 -7.98
CA LYS A 1093 -16.53 69.77 -8.83
C LYS A 1093 -16.86 68.28 -8.69
N ASP A 1094 -17.14 67.82 -7.47
CA ASP A 1094 -17.57 66.47 -7.15
C ASP A 1094 -18.38 66.45 -5.84
N LYS A 1095 -18.69 65.25 -5.33
CA LYS A 1095 -19.58 65.00 -4.18
C LYS A 1095 -19.14 65.66 -2.87
N THR A 1096 -17.84 65.98 -2.72
CA THR A 1096 -17.26 66.53 -1.48
C THR A 1096 -16.46 67.82 -1.73
N THR A 1097 -16.42 68.31 -2.97
CA THR A 1097 -15.61 69.46 -3.37
C THR A 1097 -16.49 70.57 -3.94
N VAL A 1098 -16.79 71.55 -3.10
CA VAL A 1098 -17.61 72.72 -3.43
C VAL A 1098 -16.77 73.98 -3.24
N MET A 1099 -16.15 74.44 -4.32
CA MET A 1099 -15.24 75.59 -4.29
C MET A 1099 -16.02 76.90 -4.41
N ILE A 1100 -15.76 77.81 -3.48
CA ILE A 1100 -16.19 79.21 -3.56
C ILE A 1100 -15.00 80.06 -3.92
N ASN A 1101 -15.13 80.96 -4.90
CA ASN A 1101 -14.09 81.93 -5.24
C ASN A 1101 -14.62 83.36 -5.08
N GLY A 1102 -13.89 84.22 -4.38
CA GLY A 1102 -14.20 85.65 -4.28
C GLY A 1102 -13.88 86.38 -5.59
N ILE A 1103 -14.84 87.11 -6.17
CA ILE A 1103 -14.64 87.81 -7.45
C ILE A 1103 -14.76 89.33 -7.35
N ARG A 1104 -15.49 89.85 -6.36
CA ARG A 1104 -15.59 91.28 -6.06
C ARG A 1104 -16.07 91.51 -4.64
N GLU A 1105 -15.81 92.69 -4.11
CA GLU A 1105 -16.27 93.10 -2.77
C GLU A 1105 -17.81 93.00 -2.64
N GLY A 1106 -18.29 92.39 -1.57
CA GLY A 1106 -19.72 92.17 -1.33
C GLY A 1106 -20.01 91.13 -0.27
N THR A 1107 -21.28 90.78 -0.06
CA THR A 1107 -21.68 89.69 0.85
C THR A 1107 -22.75 88.86 0.17
N GLU A 1108 -22.56 87.54 0.18
CA GLU A 1108 -23.42 86.58 -0.47
C GLU A 1108 -23.87 85.51 0.52
N ARG A 1109 -25.01 84.90 0.26
CA ARG A 1109 -25.52 83.77 1.04
C ARG A 1109 -25.61 82.54 0.16
N ILE A 1110 -25.02 81.44 0.59
CA ILE A 1110 -24.97 80.19 -0.13
C ILE A 1110 -25.93 79.21 0.55
N LYS A 1111 -26.78 78.59 -0.25
CA LYS A 1111 -27.76 77.61 0.17
C LYS A 1111 -27.34 76.24 -0.33
N VAL A 1112 -27.26 75.27 0.58
CA VAL A 1112 -27.26 73.84 0.24
C VAL A 1112 -28.60 73.24 0.63
N SER A 1113 -29.14 72.36 -0.21
CA SER A 1113 -30.40 71.70 0.04
C SER A 1113 -30.45 70.29 -0.51
N TYR A 1114 -31.21 69.40 0.13
CA TYR A 1114 -31.59 68.12 -0.46
C TYR A 1114 -33.03 67.77 -0.08
N SER A 1115 -33.67 66.91 -0.87
CA SER A 1115 -35.00 66.39 -0.59
C SER A 1115 -34.89 65.08 0.17
N LYS A 1116 -35.53 64.99 1.33
CA LYS A 1116 -35.69 63.72 2.06
C LYS A 1116 -36.56 62.75 1.26
N GLY A 1117 -36.46 61.46 1.56
CA GLY A 1117 -37.40 60.43 1.06
C GLY A 1117 -38.87 60.79 1.31
N THR A 1118 -39.16 61.52 2.40
CA THR A 1118 -40.49 62.03 2.76
C THR A 1118 -40.99 63.20 1.89
N GLY A 1119 -40.17 63.72 0.98
CA GLY A 1119 -40.47 64.92 0.17
C GLY A 1119 -40.18 66.26 0.85
N GLU A 1120 -39.84 66.26 2.14
CA GLU A 1120 -39.40 67.47 2.86
C GLU A 1120 -38.05 67.95 2.31
N THR A 1121 -37.89 69.24 2.04
CA THR A 1121 -36.60 69.81 1.62
C THR A 1121 -35.83 70.34 2.83
N VAL A 1122 -34.65 69.76 3.10
CA VAL A 1122 -33.71 70.27 4.10
C VAL A 1122 -32.84 71.33 3.47
N THR A 1123 -32.55 72.40 4.21
CA THR A 1123 -31.69 73.49 3.74
C THR A 1123 -30.75 73.97 4.82
N ALA A 1124 -29.49 74.20 4.48
CA ALA A 1124 -28.52 74.91 5.31
C ALA A 1124 -27.95 76.11 4.56
N TYR A 1125 -27.49 77.10 5.32
CA TYR A 1125 -27.08 78.40 4.80
C TYR A 1125 -25.70 78.79 5.31
N TYR A 1126 -24.86 79.27 4.40
CA TYR A 1126 -23.55 79.84 4.73
C TYR A 1126 -23.45 81.26 4.19
N THR A 1127 -23.09 82.23 5.03
CA THR A 1127 -22.91 83.63 4.61
C THR A 1127 -21.44 83.93 4.41
N ILE A 1128 -21.06 84.42 3.23
CA ILE A 1128 -19.68 84.74 2.87
C ILE A 1128 -19.53 86.22 2.53
N LYS A 1129 -18.60 86.89 3.20
CA LYS A 1129 -18.20 88.27 2.88
C LYS A 1129 -16.92 88.25 2.04
N VAL A 1130 -16.93 88.97 0.92
CA VAL A 1130 -15.76 89.15 0.06
C VAL A 1130 -15.14 90.51 0.30
N ILE A 1131 -13.86 90.55 0.62
CA ILE A 1131 -13.09 91.78 0.84
C ILE A 1131 -12.08 92.03 -0.26
N ASP A 1132 -11.87 93.31 -0.60
CA ASP A 1132 -10.77 93.74 -1.48
C ASP A 1132 -9.53 94.03 -0.63
N PRO A 1133 -8.49 93.17 -0.67
CA PRO A 1133 -7.29 93.37 0.13
C PRO A 1133 -6.52 94.64 -0.25
N ALA A 1134 -6.75 95.22 -1.44
CA ALA A 1134 -6.12 96.48 -1.87
C ALA A 1134 -6.78 97.73 -1.26
N LYS A 1135 -7.97 97.60 -0.64
CA LYS A 1135 -8.70 98.69 0.03
C LYS A 1135 -8.74 98.55 1.56
N ALA A 1136 -8.17 97.49 2.11
CA ALA A 1136 -8.10 97.30 3.55
C ALA A 1136 -7.10 98.31 4.17
N ASP A 1137 -7.60 99.21 5.02
CA ASP A 1137 -6.77 100.13 5.81
C ASP A 1137 -5.79 99.32 6.67
N HIS A 1138 -4.50 99.34 6.34
CA HIS A 1138 -3.42 98.68 7.10
C HIS A 1138 -3.10 99.44 8.40
N ARG A 1139 -4.11 99.66 9.23
CA ARG A 1139 -3.94 99.99 10.65
C ARG A 1139 -4.55 98.88 11.47
N TYR A 1140 -3.78 97.81 11.66
CA TYR A 1140 -3.49 97.13 12.92
C TYR A 1140 -2.64 95.88 12.68
#